data_AF-A0A9X0WLE7-F1
#
_entry.id   AF-A0A9X0WLE7-F1
#
_cell.length_a   1.000
_cell.length_b   1.000
_cell.length_c   1.000
_cell.angle_alpha   90.00
_cell.angle_beta   90.00
_cell.angle_gamma   90.00
#
_symmetry.space_group_name_H-M   'P 1'
#
loop_
_entity.id
_entity.type
_entity.pdbx_description
1 polymer ?
#
loop_
_entity_poly.entity_id
_entity_poly.type
_entity_poly.pdbx_seq_one_letter_code
_entity_poly.pdbx_strand_id
1 'polypeptide(L)'
;GGDDGWGEVASGWDAMTFDAVCAGEASEEDRDRLVSDLVGTLFRSFADLANAQAGGYLEFDEGLRVMTRHAKALGYDAVILFLDELILWLASRLSDRNFISSEIQKVVKLVETGIPRALPVVSFIARQRDLREFVGDQYSGVEQEILSDSLKYWEGRFHTITLEDRNLPVIAQRRLLQPVDEAARVQIEAAFAQTEGMREEAFNLLLTSQGDREMFRALYPFSPALVQALVALSSALQRERTALKVMLMLLVEQRETLTLGRVIPVGDLYDVIASEAEPFSEHMRQHFESARLLFERKLVPVLELEHQETLQALRERPADDPKRQAFENDLRLLKTLVLAALVPEVESFKQLTSTKLAALNHGTIRSPIPGREAATVLQKCRKWAGQVGEIKISEDANPSIGVQLSGVDTESIIDQARINDNDGNRRRLVKDMVFDAFGIRDDNQLFVEHEWVWRGTRRRVEVLFQNIREISDEHVFESRDEQWKVIIDFPFDTGTHSPTDDQAKVRTYEASGGQARTLCWLPYFLSPDAQKNLGKLVVLEDILKGDDSFNRYSRHLSPQDRASARTLLDNQRSQLRQQMKDILIGAYGVAQPLPGSLDHCGLLESQIMSLQPGFAARPPQGTTMARAFEQLLGQALAFQYPDHPEFEGEVRSGDLGKVLAELRRAIHAPHGRIEVEGPLRAPMRQIAQPLKLGEMHERHFIFKEDWPQHLERTLAQSAGTGGVEVTVRGLRAAMDLPRPRGLPTAVQNLLILVFAEYGQFAFTLKGEPYEDVSLKDIRDDLVLIKQELAAPETWQRALAHAGAVLGLTIHPLRTANNQNALQKEVLAEVGTRLADCRALEADLRQQLTALGLPLQGGRLANATLAVQWLSALQPCEGAALVAALAALKPVTSLQALGRSIISAPRVSNALADNNWELLQAVWDHGDGVQIKRAVSAALTADELVTTLADALKQAQREATRLIQRPPVAPPPPPPISPPPGPSPDPTAKQLVLKQDDHQGLKAAQARQVLHEIASHLNEGVTLDIRYKVMRHP
;
A
#
# COMPACT_ATOMS: atom_id res chain seq x y z
N GLY A 1 49.48 -54.59 -48.82
CA GLY A 1 48.80 -55.56 -49.69
C GLY A 1 47.46 -54.97 -50.00
N GLY A 2 47.08 -54.71 -51.24
CA GLY A 2 47.32 -55.54 -52.42
C GLY A 2 46.05 -56.34 -52.63
N ASP A 3 45.14 -55.78 -53.44
CA ASP A 3 44.14 -56.56 -54.17
C ASP A 3 43.76 -55.78 -55.45
N ASP A 4 44.35 -56.23 -56.56
CA ASP A 4 44.03 -55.83 -57.93
C ASP A 4 42.73 -56.55 -58.34
N GLY A 5 41.65 -55.79 -58.47
CA GLY A 5 40.38 -56.27 -59.02
C GLY A 5 40.29 -55.98 -60.52
N TRP A 6 40.62 -56.98 -61.34
CA TRP A 6 40.47 -56.98 -62.80
C TRP A 6 39.01 -56.74 -63.23
N GLY A 7 38.78 -55.67 -64.00
CA GLY A 7 37.64 -55.60 -64.93
C GLY A 7 38.05 -56.28 -66.24
N GLU A 8 37.26 -57.25 -66.68
CA GLU A 8 37.44 -58.02 -67.91
C GLU A 8 37.82 -57.13 -69.09
N VAL A 9 38.90 -57.50 -69.81
CA VAL A 9 39.22 -56.89 -71.11
C VAL A 9 38.11 -57.27 -72.07
N ALA A 10 37.15 -56.37 -72.25
CA ALA A 10 36.13 -56.47 -73.27
C ALA A 10 36.81 -56.72 -74.62
N SER A 11 36.39 -57.77 -75.33
CA SER A 11 36.94 -58.14 -76.63
C SER A 11 36.92 -56.93 -77.57
N GLY A 12 38.08 -56.51 -78.08
CA GLY A 12 38.20 -55.36 -78.96
C GLY A 12 37.38 -55.51 -80.25
N TRP A 13 37.11 -54.39 -80.91
CA TRP A 13 36.42 -54.35 -82.20
C TRP A 13 37.21 -55.10 -83.27
N ASP A 14 36.55 -56.01 -84.00
CA ASP A 14 37.09 -56.57 -85.24
C ASP A 14 36.53 -55.82 -86.46
N ALA A 15 37.19 -55.95 -87.62
CA ALA A 15 36.81 -55.17 -88.80
C ALA A 15 35.36 -55.44 -89.26
N MET A 16 34.87 -56.66 -89.06
CA MET A 16 33.51 -57.02 -89.47
C MET A 16 32.43 -56.42 -88.56
N THR A 17 32.64 -56.42 -87.24
CA THR A 17 31.71 -55.78 -86.29
C THR A 17 31.69 -54.27 -86.44
N PHE A 18 32.83 -53.64 -86.71
CA PHE A 18 32.91 -52.20 -86.99
C PHE A 18 32.20 -51.82 -88.31
N ASP A 19 32.47 -52.55 -89.41
CA ASP A 19 31.85 -52.28 -90.71
C ASP A 19 30.34 -52.50 -90.69
N ALA A 20 29.85 -53.51 -89.96
CA ALA A 20 28.42 -53.75 -89.78
C ALA A 20 27.70 -52.59 -89.07
N VAL A 21 28.34 -51.98 -88.07
CA VAL A 21 27.81 -50.79 -87.37
C VAL A 21 27.80 -49.56 -88.29
N CYS A 22 28.87 -49.35 -89.06
CA CYS A 22 28.98 -48.24 -90.02
C CYS A 22 28.02 -48.35 -91.22
N ALA A 23 27.75 -49.56 -91.70
CA ALA A 23 26.76 -49.83 -92.76
C ALA A 23 25.31 -49.74 -92.26
N GLY A 24 25.11 -49.72 -90.93
CA GLY A 24 23.82 -49.58 -90.28
C GLY A 24 23.00 -50.88 -90.18
N GLU A 25 23.68 -52.02 -90.31
CA GLU A 25 23.08 -53.36 -90.25
C GLU A 25 23.20 -54.01 -88.85
N ALA A 26 23.80 -53.31 -87.87
CA ALA A 26 24.02 -53.80 -86.50
C ALA A 26 22.91 -53.44 -85.50
N SER A 27 22.91 -54.12 -84.35
CA SER A 27 21.96 -53.88 -83.25
C SER A 27 22.18 -52.52 -82.58
N GLU A 28 21.14 -52.00 -81.91
CA GLU A 28 21.22 -50.73 -81.17
C GLU A 28 22.26 -50.80 -80.03
N GLU A 29 22.44 -51.97 -79.41
CA GLU A 29 23.44 -52.20 -78.36
C GLU A 29 24.88 -52.16 -78.90
N ASP A 30 25.13 -52.64 -80.12
CA ASP A 30 26.46 -52.57 -80.75
C ASP A 30 26.81 -51.14 -81.18
N ARG A 31 25.80 -50.35 -81.59
CA ARG A 31 25.96 -48.92 -81.87
C ARG A 31 26.33 -48.13 -80.62
N ASP A 32 25.62 -48.35 -79.52
CA ASP A 32 25.89 -47.68 -78.25
C ASP A 32 27.27 -48.06 -77.69
N ARG A 33 27.67 -49.33 -77.84
CA ARG A 33 28.99 -49.82 -77.47
C ARG A 33 30.09 -49.14 -78.28
N LEU A 34 29.91 -49.00 -79.61
CA LEU A 34 30.90 -48.35 -80.46
C LEU A 34 31.08 -46.88 -80.06
N VAL A 35 29.98 -46.16 -79.83
CA VAL A 35 30.01 -44.76 -79.42
C VAL A 35 30.68 -44.60 -78.05
N SER A 36 30.35 -45.46 -77.08
CA SER A 36 30.97 -45.45 -75.76
C SER A 36 32.49 -45.69 -75.83
N ASP A 37 32.93 -46.67 -76.61
CA ASP A 37 34.36 -46.98 -76.79
C ASP A 37 35.11 -45.84 -77.53
N LEU A 38 34.46 -45.22 -78.54
CA LEU A 38 35.01 -44.08 -79.29
C LEU A 38 35.20 -42.84 -78.41
N VAL A 39 34.22 -42.55 -77.54
CA VAL A 39 34.26 -41.42 -76.59
C VAL A 39 35.31 -41.65 -75.49
N GLY A 40 35.40 -42.88 -74.96
CA GLY A 40 36.39 -43.23 -73.92
C GLY A 40 37.84 -43.21 -74.40
N THR A 41 38.09 -43.50 -75.68
CA THR A 41 39.45 -43.64 -76.24
C THR A 41 39.93 -42.44 -77.05
N LEU A 42 39.18 -41.96 -78.05
CA LEU A 42 39.63 -40.99 -79.06
C LEU A 42 39.04 -39.59 -78.89
N PHE A 43 37.82 -39.47 -78.35
CA PHE A 43 37.10 -38.20 -78.21
C PHE A 43 37.01 -37.69 -76.76
N ARG A 44 38.10 -37.83 -75.98
CA ARG A 44 38.15 -37.34 -74.59
C ARG A 44 37.85 -35.84 -74.46
N SER A 45 38.22 -35.03 -75.45
CA SER A 45 37.89 -33.59 -75.49
C SER A 45 36.41 -33.30 -75.77
N PHE A 46 35.66 -34.24 -76.36
CA PHE A 46 34.22 -34.12 -76.58
C PHE A 46 33.43 -34.48 -75.30
N ALA A 47 34.00 -35.32 -74.42
CA ALA A 47 33.49 -35.52 -73.07
C ALA A 47 33.61 -34.23 -72.22
N ASP A 48 34.69 -33.47 -72.37
CA ASP A 48 34.86 -32.16 -71.71
C ASP A 48 33.92 -31.08 -72.29
N LEU A 49 33.64 -31.12 -73.59
CA LEU A 49 32.73 -30.17 -74.27
C LEU A 49 31.25 -30.48 -74.05
N ALA A 50 30.88 -31.76 -73.93
CA ALA A 50 29.54 -32.20 -73.54
C ALA A 50 29.20 -31.81 -72.08
N ASN A 51 30.21 -31.71 -71.21
CA ASN A 51 30.06 -31.26 -69.83
C ASN A 51 29.90 -29.73 -69.68
N ALA A 52 30.31 -28.93 -70.67
CA ALA A 52 30.46 -27.48 -70.53
C ALA A 52 29.24 -26.65 -71.01
N GLN A 53 28.35 -27.21 -71.84
CA GLN A 53 27.14 -26.51 -72.30
C GLN A 53 25.95 -27.49 -72.45
N ALA A 54 25.14 -27.64 -71.40
CA ALA A 54 23.74 -28.10 -71.41
C ALA A 54 23.33 -29.26 -72.37
N GLY A 55 24.21 -30.22 -72.67
CA GLY A 55 23.93 -31.27 -73.66
C GLY A 55 24.64 -32.62 -73.49
N GLY A 56 25.40 -32.83 -72.40
CA GLY A 56 26.01 -34.12 -72.06
C GLY A 56 25.35 -34.87 -70.90
N TYR A 57 24.46 -34.23 -70.16
CA TYR A 57 23.69 -34.88 -69.11
C TYR A 57 22.51 -35.61 -69.73
N LEU A 58 22.34 -36.88 -69.38
CA LEU A 58 21.12 -37.61 -69.70
C LEU A 58 19.93 -36.87 -69.08
N GLU A 59 18.81 -36.83 -69.81
CA GLU A 59 17.53 -36.41 -69.24
C GLU A 59 17.25 -37.21 -67.96
N PHE A 60 16.65 -36.56 -66.95
CA PHE A 60 16.59 -37.13 -65.60
C PHE A 60 16.00 -38.55 -65.54
N ASP A 61 14.93 -38.82 -66.30
CA ASP A 61 14.28 -40.15 -66.32
C ASP A 61 15.12 -41.20 -67.06
N GLU A 62 15.87 -40.76 -68.08
CA GLU A 62 16.79 -41.60 -68.84
C GLU A 62 18.03 -41.96 -68.02
N GLY A 63 18.57 -40.99 -67.26
CA GLY A 63 19.64 -41.24 -66.30
C GLY A 63 19.24 -42.28 -65.24
N LEU A 64 18.01 -42.19 -64.69
CA LEU A 64 17.49 -43.19 -63.75
C LEU A 64 17.31 -44.57 -64.39
N ARG A 65 16.91 -44.64 -65.67
CA ARG A 65 16.80 -45.89 -66.41
C ARG A 65 18.17 -46.55 -66.60
N VAL A 66 19.16 -45.80 -67.06
CA VAL A 66 20.54 -46.30 -67.24
C VAL A 66 21.11 -46.79 -65.91
N MET A 67 20.91 -46.02 -64.83
CA MET A 67 21.35 -46.40 -63.49
C MET A 67 20.69 -47.69 -63.00
N THR A 68 19.37 -47.85 -63.17
CA THR A 68 18.67 -49.08 -62.75
C THR A 68 19.04 -50.29 -63.59
N ARG A 69 19.30 -50.11 -64.91
CA ARG A 69 19.81 -51.17 -65.79
C ARG A 69 21.21 -51.62 -65.37
N HIS A 70 22.09 -50.67 -65.06
CA HIS A 70 23.44 -50.95 -64.60
C HIS A 70 23.44 -51.68 -63.25
N ALA A 71 22.66 -51.21 -62.28
CA ALA A 71 22.51 -51.86 -60.98
C ALA A 71 21.96 -53.30 -61.11
N LYS A 72 21.05 -53.56 -62.05
CA LYS A 72 20.56 -54.91 -62.34
C LYS A 72 21.63 -55.83 -62.91
N ALA A 73 22.47 -55.31 -63.81
CA ALA A 73 23.60 -56.07 -64.36
C ALA A 73 24.61 -56.46 -63.26
N LEU A 74 24.73 -55.65 -62.20
CA LEU A 74 25.55 -55.94 -61.02
C LEU A 74 24.87 -56.87 -59.99
N GLY A 75 23.62 -57.29 -60.21
CA GLY A 75 22.89 -58.22 -59.34
C GLY A 75 22.17 -57.58 -58.15
N TYR A 76 21.95 -56.25 -58.15
CA TYR A 76 21.14 -55.59 -57.12
C TYR A 76 19.63 -55.69 -57.40
N ASP A 77 18.83 -55.74 -56.33
CA ASP A 77 17.36 -55.83 -56.42
C ASP A 77 16.65 -54.46 -56.43
N ALA A 78 17.31 -53.40 -55.96
CA ALA A 78 16.75 -52.04 -55.86
C ALA A 78 17.84 -50.97 -55.80
N VAL A 79 17.47 -49.71 -56.06
CA VAL A 79 18.33 -48.54 -55.84
C VAL A 79 17.71 -47.63 -54.78
N ILE A 80 18.49 -47.28 -53.75
CA ILE A 80 18.07 -46.31 -52.72
C ILE A 80 18.79 -44.98 -52.96
N LEU A 81 18.03 -43.91 -53.16
CA LEU A 81 18.52 -42.56 -53.36
C LEU A 81 18.26 -41.72 -52.10
N PHE A 82 19.32 -41.21 -51.49
CA PHE A 82 19.25 -40.20 -50.43
C PHE A 82 19.56 -38.83 -51.02
N LEU A 83 18.55 -37.96 -51.05
CA LEU A 83 18.65 -36.59 -51.54
C LEU A 83 18.57 -35.63 -50.35
N ASP A 84 19.74 -35.17 -49.91
CA ASP A 84 19.86 -34.15 -48.88
C ASP A 84 19.97 -32.74 -49.52
N GLU A 85 19.60 -31.70 -48.78
CA GLU A 85 19.71 -30.28 -49.17
C GLU A 85 18.96 -29.88 -50.47
N LEU A 86 18.21 -30.78 -51.11
CA LEU A 86 17.47 -30.50 -52.35
C LEU A 86 16.54 -29.28 -52.21
N ILE A 87 15.81 -29.22 -51.11
CA ILE A 87 14.87 -28.13 -50.82
C ILE A 87 15.61 -26.81 -50.59
N LEU A 88 16.75 -26.85 -49.94
CA LEU A 88 17.58 -25.68 -49.67
C LEU A 88 18.30 -25.17 -50.92
N TRP A 89 18.68 -26.09 -51.82
CA TRP A 89 19.19 -25.77 -53.15
C TRP A 89 18.12 -25.09 -54.00
N LEU A 90 16.89 -25.62 -54.03
CA LEU A 90 15.74 -24.94 -54.66
C LEU A 90 15.48 -23.57 -54.03
N ALA A 91 15.56 -23.47 -52.69
CA ALA A 91 15.37 -22.22 -51.97
C ALA A 91 16.39 -21.13 -52.36
N SER A 92 17.66 -21.52 -52.56
CA SER A 92 18.72 -20.57 -52.94
C SER A 92 18.52 -19.91 -54.32
N ARG A 93 17.65 -20.47 -55.17
CA ARG A 93 17.30 -19.96 -56.50
C ARG A 93 15.84 -19.58 -56.63
N LEU A 94 15.18 -19.23 -55.51
CA LEU A 94 13.76 -18.86 -55.44
C LEU A 94 13.37 -17.70 -56.37
N SER A 95 14.33 -16.87 -56.78
CA SER A 95 14.11 -15.76 -57.71
C SER A 95 13.92 -16.19 -59.18
N ASP A 96 14.27 -17.42 -59.57
CA ASP A 96 14.16 -17.92 -60.95
C ASP A 96 12.98 -18.91 -61.12
N ARG A 97 11.86 -18.40 -61.66
CA ARG A 97 10.60 -19.14 -61.82
C ARG A 97 10.69 -20.30 -62.81
N ASN A 98 11.42 -20.12 -63.90
CA ASN A 98 11.53 -21.14 -64.95
C ASN A 98 12.38 -22.31 -64.46
N PHE A 99 13.42 -21.99 -63.70
CA PHE A 99 14.25 -22.99 -63.04
C PHE A 99 13.41 -23.84 -62.07
N ILE A 100 12.68 -23.22 -61.14
CA ILE A 100 11.91 -23.97 -60.13
C ILE A 100 10.83 -24.85 -60.77
N SER A 101 10.07 -24.32 -61.73
CA SER A 101 9.02 -25.10 -62.40
C SER A 101 9.57 -26.33 -63.13
N SER A 102 10.72 -26.18 -63.81
CA SER A 102 11.37 -27.28 -64.52
C SER A 102 12.01 -28.32 -63.58
N GLU A 103 12.64 -27.89 -62.48
CA GLU A 103 13.26 -28.79 -61.51
C GLU A 103 12.22 -29.55 -60.66
N ILE A 104 11.11 -28.92 -60.26
CA ILE A 104 10.02 -29.59 -59.53
C ILE A 104 9.43 -30.73 -60.36
N GLN A 105 9.25 -30.53 -61.67
CA GLN A 105 8.74 -31.58 -62.56
C GLN A 105 9.68 -32.79 -62.64
N LYS A 106 11.01 -32.61 -62.51
CA LYS A 106 11.97 -33.72 -62.47
C LYS A 106 11.82 -34.54 -61.19
N VAL A 107 11.60 -33.90 -60.05
CA VAL A 107 11.41 -34.60 -58.76
C VAL A 107 10.16 -35.47 -58.76
N VAL A 108 9.08 -35.03 -59.42
CA VAL A 108 7.86 -35.84 -59.60
C VAL A 108 8.16 -37.15 -60.33
N LYS A 109 9.11 -37.14 -61.28
CA LYS A 109 9.53 -38.36 -62.00
C LYS A 109 10.14 -39.42 -61.09
N LEU A 110 10.58 -39.09 -59.87
CA LEU A 110 11.04 -40.12 -58.91
C LEU A 110 9.90 -41.07 -58.51
N VAL A 111 8.67 -40.55 -58.43
CA VAL A 111 7.47 -41.31 -58.05
C VAL A 111 6.71 -41.79 -59.29
N GLU A 112 6.50 -40.90 -60.27
CA GLU A 112 5.76 -41.21 -61.50
C GLU A 112 6.73 -41.45 -62.65
N THR A 113 6.96 -42.71 -63.01
CA THR A 113 7.94 -43.05 -64.05
C THR A 113 7.36 -42.84 -65.45
N GLY A 114 8.00 -42.00 -66.26
CA GLY A 114 7.64 -41.83 -67.68
C GLY A 114 8.18 -42.94 -68.57
N ILE A 115 9.29 -43.57 -68.16
CA ILE A 115 9.98 -44.66 -68.87
C ILE A 115 10.13 -45.87 -67.93
N PRO A 116 9.90 -47.12 -68.39
CA PRO A 116 10.02 -48.31 -67.56
C PRO A 116 11.45 -48.51 -67.04
N ARG A 117 11.59 -48.66 -65.72
CA ARG A 117 12.87 -48.88 -65.02
C ARG A 117 13.11 -50.37 -64.80
N ALA A 118 14.38 -50.78 -64.86
CA ALA A 118 14.76 -52.19 -64.74
C ALA A 118 14.71 -52.72 -63.30
N LEU A 119 14.83 -51.83 -62.31
CA LEU A 119 14.75 -52.07 -60.86
C LEU A 119 13.90 -50.96 -60.19
N PRO A 120 13.29 -51.25 -59.03
CA PRO A 120 12.64 -50.24 -58.20
C PRO A 120 13.65 -49.22 -57.64
N VAL A 121 13.23 -47.96 -57.57
CA VAL A 121 13.99 -46.86 -56.97
C VAL A 121 13.23 -46.34 -55.75
N VAL A 122 13.89 -46.30 -54.60
CA VAL A 122 13.34 -45.74 -53.35
C VAL A 122 14.07 -44.44 -53.05
N SER A 123 13.35 -43.32 -53.01
CA SER A 123 13.93 -41.99 -52.79
C SER A 123 13.55 -41.43 -51.42
N PHE A 124 14.57 -41.10 -50.62
CA PHE A 124 14.43 -40.33 -49.40
C PHE A 124 14.87 -38.90 -49.67
N ILE A 125 13.96 -37.95 -49.46
CA ILE A 125 14.22 -36.52 -49.64
C ILE A 125 14.17 -35.86 -48.27
N ALA A 126 15.28 -35.26 -47.83
CA ALA A 126 15.31 -34.52 -46.58
C ALA A 126 14.58 -33.17 -46.73
N ARG A 127 13.65 -32.90 -45.82
CA ARG A 127 12.92 -31.62 -45.70
C ARG A 127 13.21 -31.00 -44.35
N GLN A 128 14.13 -30.03 -44.32
CA GLN A 128 14.54 -29.35 -43.08
C GLN A 128 13.53 -28.27 -42.64
N ARG A 129 12.88 -27.59 -43.59
CA ARG A 129 11.80 -26.60 -43.37
C ARG A 129 10.83 -26.63 -44.53
N ASP A 130 9.64 -26.08 -44.34
CA ASP A 130 8.69 -25.92 -45.43
C ASP A 130 9.12 -24.79 -46.37
N LEU A 131 9.10 -25.03 -47.68
CA LEU A 131 9.42 -24.00 -48.68
C LEU A 131 8.50 -22.78 -48.57
N ARG A 132 7.28 -22.98 -48.05
CA ARG A 132 6.31 -21.91 -47.75
C ARG A 132 6.85 -20.89 -46.73
N GLU A 133 7.67 -21.34 -45.77
CA GLU A 133 8.21 -20.47 -44.72
C GLU A 133 9.40 -19.61 -45.20
N PHE A 134 10.05 -20.00 -46.30
CA PHE A 134 11.12 -19.20 -46.91
C PHE A 134 10.59 -18.03 -47.77
N VAL A 135 9.31 -18.09 -48.16
CA VAL A 135 8.62 -17.02 -48.89
C VAL A 135 7.96 -16.11 -47.84
N GLY A 136 8.75 -15.28 -47.15
CA GLY A 136 8.21 -14.29 -46.21
C GLY A 136 7.28 -13.28 -46.90
N ASP A 137 6.66 -12.40 -46.09
CA ASP A 137 5.67 -11.35 -46.47
C ASP A 137 6.10 -10.36 -47.58
N GLN A 138 7.25 -10.56 -48.24
CA GLN A 138 7.75 -9.74 -49.34
C GLN A 138 7.05 -9.97 -50.69
N TYR A 139 6.26 -11.05 -50.83
CA TYR A 139 5.47 -11.34 -52.04
C TYR A 139 3.97 -11.46 -51.71
N SER A 140 3.25 -10.34 -51.71
CA SER A 140 1.78 -10.35 -51.59
C SER A 140 1.10 -10.53 -52.95
N GLY A 141 0.39 -11.66 -53.19
CA GLY A 141 -0.51 -11.80 -54.35
C GLY A 141 -0.69 -13.22 -54.90
N VAL A 142 -1.40 -13.31 -56.04
CA VAL A 142 -1.71 -14.52 -56.85
C VAL A 142 -0.46 -15.38 -57.15
N GLU A 143 0.73 -14.78 -57.13
CA GLU A 143 2.01 -15.44 -57.37
C GLU A 143 2.42 -16.39 -56.22
N GLN A 144 2.02 -16.11 -54.98
CA GLN A 144 2.26 -16.98 -53.83
C GLN A 144 1.35 -18.22 -53.88
N GLU A 145 0.12 -18.07 -54.38
CA GLU A 145 -0.85 -19.17 -54.53
C GLU A 145 -0.39 -20.19 -55.58
N ILE A 146 0.12 -19.75 -56.74
CA ILE A 146 0.58 -20.66 -57.82
C ILE A 146 1.81 -21.48 -57.39
N LEU A 147 2.76 -20.87 -56.67
CA LEU A 147 3.93 -21.57 -56.12
C LEU A 147 3.49 -22.57 -55.03
N SER A 148 2.59 -22.13 -54.14
CA SER A 148 2.01 -22.97 -53.08
C SER A 148 1.26 -24.18 -53.65
N ASP A 149 0.51 -24.00 -54.73
CA ASP A 149 -0.23 -25.09 -55.38
C ASP A 149 0.69 -26.07 -56.13
N SER A 150 1.78 -25.59 -56.74
CA SER A 150 2.80 -26.45 -57.36
C SER A 150 3.56 -27.28 -56.31
N LEU A 151 3.80 -26.72 -55.12
CA LEU A 151 4.43 -27.42 -54.00
C LEU A 151 3.48 -28.42 -53.33
N LYS A 152 2.20 -28.08 -53.16
CA LYS A 152 1.17 -29.04 -52.67
C LYS A 152 1.03 -30.23 -53.61
N TYR A 153 1.08 -30.00 -54.93
CA TYR A 153 1.03 -31.05 -55.95
C TYR A 153 2.21 -32.04 -55.84
N TRP A 154 3.38 -31.55 -55.47
CA TRP A 154 4.56 -32.38 -55.18
C TRP A 154 4.41 -33.12 -53.84
N GLU A 155 4.02 -32.42 -52.77
CA GLU A 155 3.92 -32.97 -51.41
C GLU A 155 2.93 -34.15 -51.33
N GLY A 156 1.82 -34.10 -52.08
CA GLY A 156 0.82 -35.17 -52.12
C GLY A 156 1.31 -36.52 -52.67
N ARG A 157 2.52 -36.60 -53.28
CA ARG A 157 3.08 -37.81 -53.88
C ARG A 157 4.15 -38.51 -53.07
N PHE A 158 4.69 -37.84 -52.05
CA PHE A 158 5.70 -38.42 -51.18
C PHE A 158 5.06 -38.79 -49.84
N HIS A 159 5.46 -39.95 -49.30
CA HIS A 159 5.13 -40.27 -47.92
C HIS A 159 6.06 -39.48 -46.98
N THR A 160 5.48 -38.71 -46.06
CA THR A 160 6.25 -37.95 -45.07
C THR A 160 6.70 -38.85 -43.93
N ILE A 161 8.01 -38.84 -43.64
CA ILE A 161 8.59 -39.47 -42.44
C ILE A 161 9.09 -38.35 -41.54
N THR A 162 8.46 -38.17 -40.38
CA THR A 162 8.87 -37.14 -39.42
C THR A 162 10.02 -37.63 -38.56
N LEU A 163 11.21 -37.05 -38.75
CA LEU A 163 12.36 -37.26 -37.87
C LEU A 163 12.32 -36.22 -36.75
N GLU A 164 11.88 -36.64 -35.57
CA GLU A 164 11.89 -35.77 -34.39
C GLU A 164 13.32 -35.62 -33.82
N ASP A 165 13.64 -34.44 -33.29
CA ASP A 165 14.94 -34.09 -32.68
C ASP A 165 15.30 -34.92 -31.43
N ARG A 166 14.39 -35.79 -30.96
CA ARG A 166 14.56 -36.69 -29.81
C ARG A 166 15.75 -37.66 -29.92
N ASN A 167 16.33 -37.85 -31.11
CA ASN A 167 17.41 -38.80 -31.34
C ASN A 167 18.81 -38.25 -31.04
N LEU A 168 18.97 -36.93 -30.84
CA LEU A 168 20.29 -36.33 -30.61
C LEU A 168 21.08 -36.95 -29.44
N PRO A 169 20.47 -37.28 -28.27
CA PRO A 169 21.18 -37.93 -27.18
C PRO A 169 21.81 -39.27 -27.55
N VAL A 170 21.06 -40.10 -28.28
CA VAL A 170 21.53 -41.42 -28.73
C VAL A 170 22.66 -41.27 -29.75
N ILE A 171 22.58 -40.27 -30.63
CA ILE A 171 23.62 -39.98 -31.62
C ILE A 171 24.89 -39.49 -30.93
N ALA A 172 24.78 -38.58 -29.96
CA ALA A 172 25.91 -38.09 -29.18
C ALA A 172 26.59 -39.21 -28.39
N GLN A 173 25.81 -40.09 -27.75
CA GLN A 173 26.33 -41.25 -27.03
C GLN A 173 27.15 -42.18 -27.94
N ARG A 174 26.65 -42.48 -29.15
CA ARG A 174 27.31 -43.40 -30.08
C ARG A 174 28.47 -42.79 -30.85
N ARG A 175 28.43 -41.49 -31.16
CA ARG A 175 29.43 -40.84 -32.01
C ARG A 175 30.51 -40.07 -31.26
N LEU A 176 30.22 -39.53 -30.08
CA LEU A 176 31.13 -38.66 -29.32
C LEU A 176 31.51 -39.24 -27.95
N LEU A 177 30.54 -39.79 -27.22
CA LEU A 177 30.70 -40.16 -25.82
C LEU A 177 30.95 -41.65 -25.59
N GLN A 178 31.40 -42.37 -26.63
CA GLN A 178 31.67 -43.79 -26.51
C GLN A 178 32.86 -44.01 -25.55
N PRO A 179 32.68 -44.80 -24.46
CA PRO A 179 33.79 -45.14 -23.57
C PRO A 179 34.88 -45.90 -24.34
N VAL A 180 36.13 -45.61 -24.01
CA VAL A 180 37.29 -46.24 -24.66
C VAL A 180 37.35 -47.74 -24.34
N ASP A 181 37.03 -48.11 -23.10
CA ASP A 181 36.95 -49.49 -22.64
C ASP A 181 35.89 -49.68 -21.54
N GLU A 182 35.70 -50.94 -21.12
CA GLU A 182 34.71 -51.31 -20.10
C GLU A 182 35.10 -50.79 -18.70
N ALA A 183 36.39 -50.64 -18.40
CA ALA A 183 36.84 -50.08 -17.12
C ALA A 183 36.50 -48.59 -17.01
N ALA A 184 36.69 -47.83 -18.09
CA ALA A 184 36.30 -46.43 -18.21
C ALA A 184 34.77 -46.29 -18.11
N ARG A 185 34.00 -47.21 -18.71
CA ARG A 185 32.53 -47.23 -18.55
C ARG A 185 32.12 -47.31 -17.08
N VAL A 186 32.72 -48.23 -16.31
CA VAL A 186 32.46 -48.39 -14.87
C VAL A 186 32.90 -47.15 -14.06
N GLN A 187 34.05 -46.55 -14.39
CA GLN A 187 34.51 -45.32 -13.72
C GLN A 187 33.58 -44.13 -13.98
N ILE A 188 33.12 -43.96 -15.21
CA ILE A 188 32.15 -42.92 -15.59
C ILE A 188 30.83 -43.16 -14.85
N GLU A 189 30.36 -44.40 -14.79
CA GLU A 189 29.13 -44.78 -14.09
C GLU A 189 29.21 -44.50 -12.59
N ALA A 190 30.32 -44.85 -11.95
CA ALA A 190 30.57 -44.55 -10.54
C ALA A 190 30.69 -43.04 -10.27
N ALA A 191 31.32 -42.28 -11.18
CA ALA A 191 31.44 -40.84 -11.05
C ALA A 191 30.09 -40.13 -11.25
N PHE A 192 29.27 -40.58 -12.20
CA PHE A 192 27.92 -40.07 -12.39
C PHE A 192 27.03 -40.34 -11.18
N ALA A 193 27.13 -41.51 -10.54
CA ALA A 193 26.42 -41.80 -9.30
C ALA A 193 26.80 -40.84 -8.14
N GLN A 194 28.03 -40.31 -8.12
CA GLN A 194 28.41 -39.26 -7.17
C GLN A 194 27.79 -37.91 -7.55
N THR A 195 27.67 -37.63 -8.85
CA THR A 195 26.93 -36.47 -9.37
C THR A 195 25.43 -36.57 -9.06
N GLU A 196 24.83 -37.76 -8.99
CA GLU A 196 23.44 -37.95 -8.52
C GLU A 196 23.23 -37.57 -7.04
N GLY A 197 24.30 -37.46 -6.25
CA GLY A 197 24.29 -36.89 -4.89
C GLY A 197 24.11 -35.36 -4.85
N MET A 198 23.96 -34.70 -6.01
CA MET A 198 23.51 -33.31 -6.12
C MET A 198 22.19 -33.08 -5.39
N ARG A 199 21.92 -31.81 -5.01
CA ARG A 199 20.58 -31.43 -4.54
C ARG A 199 19.54 -31.79 -5.60
N GLU A 200 18.50 -32.52 -5.18
CA GLU A 200 17.42 -33.00 -6.03
C GLU A 200 16.79 -31.86 -6.87
N GLU A 201 16.65 -30.67 -6.28
CA GLU A 201 16.17 -29.47 -6.97
C GLU A 201 17.08 -29.02 -8.14
N ALA A 202 18.41 -29.00 -7.95
CA ALA A 202 19.35 -28.59 -8.99
C ALA A 202 19.46 -29.65 -10.12
N PHE A 203 19.39 -30.93 -9.75
CA PHE A 203 19.38 -32.04 -10.70
C PHE A 203 18.12 -32.02 -11.57
N ASN A 204 16.95 -31.79 -10.96
CA ASN A 204 15.68 -31.66 -11.69
C ASN A 204 15.67 -30.44 -12.63
N LEU A 205 16.31 -29.34 -12.26
CA LEU A 205 16.44 -28.17 -13.15
C LEU A 205 17.31 -28.44 -14.38
N LEU A 206 18.34 -29.29 -14.26
CA LEU A 206 19.21 -29.68 -15.39
C LEU A 206 18.56 -30.69 -16.34
N LEU A 207 17.58 -31.47 -15.85
CA LEU A 207 16.84 -32.47 -16.62
C LEU A 207 15.86 -31.88 -17.63
N THR A 208 15.27 -30.71 -17.35
CA THR A 208 14.17 -30.08 -18.13
C THR A 208 12.88 -30.93 -18.20
N SER A 209 11.80 -30.40 -18.78
CA SER A 209 10.51 -31.12 -18.87
C SER A 209 10.52 -32.39 -19.73
N GLN A 210 11.47 -32.51 -20.67
CA GLN A 210 11.56 -33.59 -21.65
C GLN A 210 12.66 -34.63 -21.35
N GLY A 211 13.52 -34.36 -20.37
CA GLY A 211 14.66 -35.22 -20.04
C GLY A 211 14.37 -36.17 -18.90
N ASP A 212 14.81 -37.42 -19.03
CA ASP A 212 14.82 -38.41 -17.96
C ASP A 212 16.25 -38.69 -17.47
N ARG A 213 16.35 -39.42 -16.35
CA ARG A 213 17.65 -39.74 -15.73
C ARG A 213 18.53 -40.57 -16.64
N GLU A 214 17.94 -41.46 -17.43
CA GLU A 214 18.66 -42.30 -18.37
C GLU A 214 19.26 -41.47 -19.52
N MET A 215 18.52 -40.48 -20.02
CA MET A 215 19.02 -39.54 -21.02
C MET A 215 20.17 -38.71 -20.49
N PHE A 216 20.09 -38.17 -19.27
CA PHE A 216 21.21 -37.43 -18.68
C PHE A 216 22.43 -38.34 -18.52
N ARG A 217 22.22 -39.57 -18.04
CA ARG A 217 23.30 -40.56 -17.94
C ARG A 217 23.94 -40.87 -19.30
N ALA A 218 23.15 -40.97 -20.37
CA ALA A 218 23.66 -41.20 -21.73
C ALA A 218 24.41 -40.00 -22.32
N LEU A 219 24.10 -38.78 -21.85
CA LEU A 219 24.68 -37.51 -22.32
C LEU A 219 25.89 -37.04 -21.50
N TYR A 220 26.18 -37.66 -20.35
CA TYR A 220 27.28 -37.26 -19.48
C TYR A 220 28.60 -37.14 -20.28
N PRO A 221 29.31 -35.99 -20.21
CA PRO A 221 29.25 -34.92 -19.19
C PRO A 221 28.32 -33.73 -19.49
N PHE A 222 27.47 -33.81 -20.51
CA PHE A 222 26.52 -32.75 -20.88
C PHE A 222 25.18 -32.89 -20.15
N SER A 223 24.61 -31.77 -19.71
CA SER A 223 23.24 -31.75 -19.17
C SER A 223 22.19 -31.67 -20.29
N PRO A 224 20.98 -32.25 -20.10
CA PRO A 224 19.87 -32.08 -21.03
C PRO A 224 19.55 -30.59 -21.29
N ALA A 225 19.63 -29.74 -20.26
CA ALA A 225 19.49 -28.29 -20.39
C ALA A 225 20.52 -27.66 -21.36
N LEU A 226 21.79 -28.07 -21.30
CA LEU A 226 22.83 -27.61 -22.22
C LEU A 226 22.53 -28.06 -23.66
N VAL A 227 22.13 -29.32 -23.84
CA VAL A 227 21.79 -29.86 -25.17
C VAL A 227 20.58 -29.13 -25.75
N GLN A 228 19.55 -28.85 -24.96
CA GLN A 228 18.38 -28.07 -25.37
C GLN A 228 18.76 -26.66 -25.84
N ALA A 229 19.61 -25.96 -25.07
CA ALA A 229 20.11 -24.63 -25.44
C ALA A 229 20.93 -24.66 -26.74
N LEU A 230 21.76 -25.70 -26.90
CA LEU A 230 22.64 -25.88 -28.05
C LEU A 230 21.86 -26.22 -29.32
N VAL A 231 20.79 -27.04 -29.24
CA VAL A 231 19.88 -27.28 -30.38
C VAL A 231 19.25 -25.97 -30.83
N ALA A 232 18.70 -25.20 -29.89
CA ALA A 232 18.06 -23.92 -30.21
C ALA A 232 19.06 -22.91 -30.80
N LEU A 233 20.29 -22.83 -30.29
CA LEU A 233 21.35 -22.00 -30.85
C LEU A 233 21.81 -22.46 -32.24
N SER A 234 21.95 -23.77 -32.45
CA SER A 234 22.36 -24.33 -33.75
C SER A 234 21.34 -24.03 -34.86
N SER A 235 20.04 -23.93 -34.50
CA SER A 235 19.00 -23.52 -35.45
C SER A 235 19.11 -22.06 -35.90
N ALA A 236 19.84 -21.22 -35.14
CA ALA A 236 20.00 -19.79 -35.38
C ALA A 236 21.33 -19.42 -36.09
N LEU A 237 22.28 -20.36 -36.20
CA LEU A 237 23.65 -20.13 -36.71
C LEU A 237 23.90 -20.89 -38.03
N GLN A 238 24.73 -20.36 -38.93
CA GLN A 238 24.99 -20.90 -40.29
C GLN A 238 25.28 -22.41 -40.39
N ARG A 239 24.97 -23.00 -41.57
CA ARG A 239 24.87 -24.44 -41.89
C ARG A 239 26.05 -25.34 -41.49
N GLU A 240 27.25 -24.80 -41.31
CA GLU A 240 28.45 -25.63 -41.05
C GLU A 240 28.58 -26.12 -39.59
N ARG A 241 27.68 -25.70 -38.68
CA ARG A 241 27.77 -26.02 -37.26
C ARG A 241 26.58 -26.82 -36.77
N THR A 242 26.73 -28.14 -36.79
CA THR A 242 25.80 -29.06 -36.13
C THR A 242 26.02 -29.05 -34.62
N ALA A 243 24.96 -29.35 -33.87
CA ALA A 243 25.00 -29.56 -32.44
C ALA A 243 26.17 -30.45 -31.97
N LEU A 244 26.40 -31.56 -32.67
CA LEU A 244 27.50 -32.50 -32.43
C LEU A 244 28.88 -31.86 -32.55
N LYS A 245 29.11 -30.99 -33.55
CA LYS A 245 30.40 -30.30 -33.73
C LYS A 245 30.69 -29.38 -32.56
N VAL A 246 29.69 -28.64 -32.07
CA VAL A 246 29.82 -27.76 -30.90
C VAL A 246 30.11 -28.56 -29.63
N MET A 247 29.44 -29.70 -29.43
CA MET A 247 29.74 -30.60 -28.31
C MET A 247 31.18 -31.12 -28.37
N LEU A 248 31.67 -31.51 -29.55
CA LEU A 248 33.07 -31.92 -29.73
C LEU A 248 34.05 -30.79 -29.38
N MET A 249 33.77 -29.55 -29.82
CA MET A 249 34.61 -28.40 -29.49
C MET A 249 34.69 -28.14 -27.98
N LEU A 250 33.56 -28.23 -27.26
CA LEU A 250 33.53 -28.10 -25.81
C LEU A 250 34.41 -29.15 -25.11
N LEU A 251 34.39 -30.40 -25.57
CA LEU A 251 35.25 -31.46 -25.03
C LEU A 251 36.73 -31.21 -25.33
N VAL A 252 37.05 -30.69 -26.51
CA VAL A 252 38.42 -30.35 -26.90
C VAL A 252 38.96 -29.19 -26.06
N GLU A 253 38.15 -28.14 -25.84
CA GLU A 253 38.53 -27.00 -24.99
C GLU A 253 38.73 -27.41 -23.53
N GLN A 254 37.88 -28.31 -23.02
CA GLN A 254 37.92 -28.78 -21.63
C GLN A 254 38.79 -30.03 -21.42
N ARG A 255 39.60 -30.43 -22.41
CA ARG A 255 40.33 -31.72 -22.38
C ARG A 255 41.31 -31.85 -21.19
N GLU A 256 41.91 -30.75 -20.75
CA GLU A 256 42.90 -30.73 -19.67
C GLU A 256 42.28 -30.40 -18.29
N THR A 257 41.02 -29.93 -18.27
CA THR A 257 40.37 -29.34 -17.08
C THR A 257 39.15 -30.12 -16.59
N LEU A 258 38.50 -30.89 -17.47
CA LEU A 258 37.32 -31.68 -17.14
C LEU A 258 37.71 -32.92 -16.33
N THR A 259 37.16 -33.01 -15.12
CA THR A 259 37.36 -34.15 -14.21
C THR A 259 36.08 -34.97 -14.11
N LEU A 260 36.23 -36.29 -13.92
CA LEU A 260 35.09 -37.18 -13.68
C LEU A 260 34.28 -36.72 -12.45
N GLY A 261 32.96 -36.74 -12.57
CA GLY A 261 31.99 -36.25 -11.57
C GLY A 261 31.53 -34.80 -11.80
N ARG A 262 32.11 -34.07 -12.76
CA ARG A 262 31.68 -32.70 -13.12
C ARG A 262 30.81 -32.69 -14.38
N VAL A 263 29.85 -31.78 -14.39
CA VAL A 263 29.00 -31.47 -15.54
C VAL A 263 29.54 -30.21 -16.21
N ILE A 264 29.51 -30.14 -17.53
CA ILE A 264 29.94 -28.95 -18.27
C ILE A 264 28.94 -27.81 -18.03
N PRO A 265 29.39 -26.64 -17.53
CA PRO A 265 28.53 -25.48 -17.34
C PRO A 265 27.94 -24.96 -18.64
N VAL A 266 26.67 -24.51 -18.62
CA VAL A 266 26.01 -23.94 -19.80
C VAL A 266 26.74 -22.68 -20.29
N GLY A 267 27.35 -21.90 -19.40
CA GLY A 267 28.09 -20.69 -19.76
C GLY A 267 29.25 -20.93 -20.75
N ASP A 268 29.87 -22.12 -20.74
CA ASP A 268 31.00 -22.42 -21.63
C ASP A 268 30.58 -22.48 -23.10
N LEU A 269 29.29 -22.69 -23.38
CA LEU A 269 28.73 -22.68 -24.72
C LEU A 269 28.94 -21.33 -25.45
N TYR A 270 29.05 -20.23 -24.69
CA TYR A 270 29.22 -18.90 -25.27
C TYR A 270 30.55 -18.75 -26.02
N ASP A 271 31.65 -19.31 -25.52
CA ASP A 271 32.99 -19.15 -26.13
C ASP A 271 33.05 -19.81 -27.51
N VAL A 272 32.44 -20.99 -27.63
CA VAL A 272 32.37 -21.75 -28.89
C VAL A 272 31.51 -21.01 -29.92
N ILE A 273 30.47 -20.32 -29.48
CA ILE A 273 29.58 -19.56 -30.37
C ILE A 273 30.22 -18.22 -30.77
N ALA A 274 30.82 -17.50 -29.84
CA ALA A 274 31.39 -16.18 -30.08
C ALA A 274 32.62 -16.18 -31.01
N SER A 275 33.35 -17.31 -31.10
CA SER A 275 34.61 -17.40 -31.84
C SER A 275 34.48 -17.35 -33.37
N GLU A 276 33.43 -17.93 -33.98
CA GLU A 276 33.34 -17.99 -35.46
C GLU A 276 31.91 -18.10 -36.04
N ALA A 277 30.85 -17.74 -35.29
CA ALA A 277 29.47 -17.92 -35.77
C ALA A 277 28.92 -16.70 -36.52
N GLU A 278 28.51 -16.87 -37.78
CA GLU A 278 27.72 -15.89 -38.54
C GLU A 278 26.21 -16.24 -38.50
N PRO A 279 25.34 -15.31 -38.04
CA PRO A 279 23.89 -15.54 -38.02
C PRO A 279 23.24 -15.55 -39.41
N PHE A 280 22.15 -16.30 -39.58
CA PHE A 280 21.43 -16.41 -40.85
C PHE A 280 20.65 -15.15 -41.26
N SER A 281 20.18 -14.33 -40.31
CA SER A 281 19.35 -13.15 -40.58
C SER A 281 20.00 -11.87 -40.09
N GLU A 282 19.74 -10.76 -40.79
CA GLU A 282 20.27 -9.44 -40.45
C GLU A 282 19.82 -8.97 -39.05
N HIS A 283 18.57 -9.27 -38.68
CA HIS A 283 18.06 -9.01 -37.33
C HIS A 283 18.83 -9.81 -36.26
N MET A 284 19.05 -11.11 -36.46
CA MET A 284 19.83 -11.92 -35.50
C MET A 284 21.29 -11.47 -35.43
N ARG A 285 21.87 -11.02 -36.55
CA ARG A 285 23.22 -10.45 -36.58
C ARG A 285 23.35 -9.26 -35.64
N GLN A 286 22.40 -8.33 -35.67
CA GLN A 286 22.39 -7.17 -34.77
C GLN A 286 22.25 -7.58 -33.29
N HIS A 287 21.43 -8.59 -32.97
CA HIS A 287 21.31 -9.12 -31.61
C HIS A 287 22.60 -9.78 -31.11
N PHE A 288 23.27 -10.57 -31.95
CA PHE A 288 24.57 -11.18 -31.64
C PHE A 288 25.68 -10.13 -31.48
N GLU A 289 25.74 -9.13 -32.36
CA GLU A 289 26.69 -8.02 -32.23
C GLU A 289 26.46 -7.22 -30.94
N SER A 290 25.19 -6.96 -30.58
CA SER A 290 24.83 -6.29 -29.32
C SER A 290 25.24 -7.11 -28.10
N ALA A 291 25.03 -8.43 -28.11
CA ALA A 291 25.47 -9.34 -27.06
C ALA A 291 26.99 -9.37 -26.91
N ARG A 292 27.72 -9.42 -28.03
CA ARG A 292 29.19 -9.38 -28.04
C ARG A 292 29.72 -8.06 -27.50
N LEU A 293 29.17 -6.94 -27.95
CA LEU A 293 29.55 -5.61 -27.46
C LEU A 293 29.27 -5.46 -25.97
N LEU A 294 28.11 -5.91 -25.47
CA LEU A 294 27.79 -5.93 -24.05
C LEU A 294 28.80 -6.76 -23.25
N PHE A 295 29.13 -7.95 -23.76
CA PHE A 295 30.07 -8.86 -23.10
C PHE A 295 31.48 -8.28 -23.03
N GLU A 296 32.04 -7.86 -24.17
CA GLU A 296 33.42 -7.37 -24.29
C GLU A 296 33.62 -5.98 -23.66
N ARG A 297 32.67 -5.06 -23.84
CA ARG A 297 32.84 -3.65 -23.42
C ARG A 297 32.33 -3.35 -22.02
N LYS A 298 31.38 -4.13 -21.49
CA LYS A 298 30.78 -3.86 -20.17
C LYS A 298 31.00 -5.00 -19.19
N LEU A 299 30.62 -6.23 -19.53
CA LEU A 299 30.64 -7.36 -18.58
C LEU A 299 32.06 -7.80 -18.20
N VAL A 300 32.98 -7.90 -19.17
CA VAL A 300 34.38 -8.25 -18.89
C VAL A 300 35.07 -7.17 -18.02
N PRO A 301 35.01 -5.87 -18.34
CA PRO A 301 35.62 -4.83 -17.50
C PRO A 301 35.10 -4.79 -16.06
N VAL A 302 33.82 -5.11 -15.84
CA VAL A 302 33.25 -5.21 -14.48
C VAL A 302 33.92 -6.31 -13.67
N LEU A 303 34.18 -7.47 -14.29
CA LEU A 303 34.90 -8.56 -13.64
C LEU A 303 36.38 -8.24 -13.45
N GLU A 304 37.03 -7.58 -14.41
CA GLU A 304 38.44 -7.17 -14.27
C GLU A 304 38.62 -6.20 -13.09
N LEU A 305 37.68 -5.28 -12.89
CA LEU A 305 37.68 -4.37 -11.75
C LEU A 305 37.44 -5.10 -10.42
N GLU A 306 36.55 -6.10 -10.41
CA GLU A 306 36.27 -6.91 -9.22
C GLU A 306 37.44 -7.80 -8.79
N HIS A 307 38.12 -8.41 -9.76
CA HIS A 307 39.26 -9.31 -9.51
C HIS A 307 40.61 -8.58 -9.48
N GLN A 308 40.62 -7.27 -9.78
CA GLN A 308 41.80 -6.39 -9.84
C GLN A 308 42.89 -6.87 -10.81
N GLU A 309 42.51 -7.66 -11.82
CA GLU A 309 43.41 -8.23 -12.83
C GLU A 309 42.70 -8.30 -14.19
N THR A 310 43.45 -8.14 -15.29
CA THR A 310 42.88 -8.21 -16.64
C THR A 310 42.65 -9.66 -17.08
N LEU A 311 41.69 -9.86 -17.99
CA LEU A 311 41.38 -11.17 -18.58
C LEU A 311 42.61 -11.82 -19.21
N GLN A 312 43.46 -11.02 -19.87
CA GLN A 312 44.69 -11.50 -20.50
C GLN A 312 45.68 -12.03 -19.46
N ALA A 313 45.95 -11.26 -18.40
CA ALA A 313 46.86 -11.66 -17.33
C ALA A 313 46.36 -12.92 -16.59
N LEU A 314 45.05 -13.05 -16.40
CA LEU A 314 44.45 -14.23 -15.77
C LEU A 314 44.53 -15.48 -16.66
N ARG A 315 44.44 -15.34 -17.99
CA ARG A 315 44.58 -16.46 -18.94
C ARG A 315 46.02 -17.02 -19.01
N GLU A 316 47.02 -16.18 -18.76
CA GLU A 316 48.43 -16.59 -18.72
C GLU A 316 48.78 -17.40 -17.46
N ARG A 317 47.97 -17.31 -16.40
CA ARG A 317 48.14 -18.11 -15.18
C ARG A 317 47.82 -19.58 -15.43
N PRO A 318 48.39 -20.53 -14.65
CA PRO A 318 48.00 -21.93 -14.70
C PRO A 318 46.49 -22.13 -14.47
N ALA A 319 45.88 -23.14 -15.11
CA ALA A 319 44.44 -23.44 -14.99
C ALA A 319 44.00 -23.78 -13.55
N ASP A 320 44.93 -24.23 -12.71
CA ASP A 320 44.68 -24.57 -11.30
C ASP A 320 44.81 -23.38 -10.33
N ASP A 321 45.15 -22.18 -10.82
CA ASP A 321 45.26 -20.99 -9.96
C ASP A 321 43.86 -20.60 -9.40
N PRO A 322 43.70 -20.47 -8.06
CA PRO A 322 42.40 -20.16 -7.45
C PRO A 322 41.82 -18.82 -7.89
N LYS A 323 42.66 -17.81 -8.22
CA LYS A 323 42.18 -16.52 -8.74
C LYS A 323 41.62 -16.67 -10.16
N ARG A 324 42.33 -17.42 -11.01
CA ARG A 324 41.87 -17.70 -12.38
C ARG A 324 40.54 -18.45 -12.35
N GLN A 325 40.42 -19.47 -11.49
CA GLN A 325 39.18 -20.23 -11.32
C GLN A 325 38.03 -19.35 -10.83
N ALA A 326 38.26 -18.50 -9.82
CA ALA A 326 37.23 -17.59 -9.32
C ALA A 326 36.71 -16.65 -10.42
N PHE A 327 37.61 -16.09 -11.23
CA PHE A 327 37.24 -15.24 -12.36
C PHE A 327 36.46 -16.02 -13.44
N GLU A 328 36.93 -17.21 -13.85
CA GLU A 328 36.25 -18.04 -14.85
C GLU A 328 34.85 -18.46 -14.39
N ASN A 329 34.69 -18.74 -13.09
CA ASN A 329 33.39 -19.09 -12.50
C ASN A 329 32.41 -17.91 -12.56
N ASP A 330 32.86 -16.70 -12.25
CA ASP A 330 32.04 -15.50 -12.39
C ASP A 330 31.70 -15.20 -13.86
N LEU A 331 32.67 -15.38 -14.75
CA LEU A 331 32.50 -15.21 -16.19
C LEU A 331 31.46 -16.17 -16.77
N ARG A 332 31.40 -17.43 -16.30
CA ARG A 332 30.40 -18.43 -16.71
C ARG A 332 28.96 -18.01 -16.37
N LEU A 333 28.75 -17.37 -15.21
CA LEU A 333 27.44 -16.84 -14.84
C LEU A 333 27.00 -15.76 -15.83
N LEU A 334 27.89 -14.82 -16.15
CA LEU A 334 27.61 -13.75 -17.11
C LEU A 334 27.36 -14.31 -18.53
N LYS A 335 28.18 -15.27 -18.98
CA LYS A 335 27.97 -15.96 -20.27
C LYS A 335 26.61 -16.63 -20.34
N THR A 336 26.18 -17.27 -19.27
CA THR A 336 24.84 -17.91 -19.21
C THR A 336 23.72 -16.88 -19.34
N LEU A 337 23.85 -15.71 -18.70
CA LEU A 337 22.89 -14.62 -18.85
C LEU A 337 22.84 -14.07 -20.27
N VAL A 338 23.99 -13.95 -20.94
CA VAL A 338 24.05 -13.52 -22.35
C VAL A 338 23.43 -14.58 -23.27
N LEU A 339 23.71 -15.86 -23.06
CA LEU A 339 23.10 -16.97 -23.81
C LEU A 339 21.58 -16.98 -23.66
N ALA A 340 21.09 -16.74 -22.45
CA ALA A 340 19.66 -16.64 -22.18
C ALA A 340 18.98 -15.48 -22.91
N ALA A 341 19.69 -14.37 -23.09
CA ALA A 341 19.20 -13.22 -23.86
C ALA A 341 19.23 -13.48 -25.37
N LEU A 342 20.17 -14.30 -25.86
CA LEU A 342 20.24 -14.70 -27.27
C LEU A 342 19.15 -15.69 -27.68
N VAL A 343 18.76 -16.61 -26.80
CA VAL A 343 17.73 -17.62 -27.08
C VAL A 343 16.70 -17.74 -25.96
N PRO A 344 15.80 -16.75 -25.82
CA PRO A 344 14.85 -16.69 -24.72
C PRO A 344 13.78 -17.80 -24.75
N GLU A 345 13.61 -18.48 -25.90
CA GLU A 345 12.60 -19.53 -26.05
C GLU A 345 12.92 -20.84 -25.34
N VAL A 346 14.19 -21.05 -24.97
CA VAL A 346 14.64 -22.26 -24.27
C VAL A 346 14.05 -22.31 -22.87
N GLU A 347 13.41 -23.43 -22.51
CA GLU A 347 12.80 -23.65 -21.20
C GLU A 347 13.79 -23.39 -20.04
N SER A 348 15.03 -23.85 -20.21
CA SER A 348 16.13 -23.64 -19.27
C SER A 348 16.49 -22.16 -19.05
N PHE A 349 16.18 -21.26 -19.98
CA PHE A 349 16.46 -19.83 -19.88
C PHE A 349 15.24 -18.97 -19.52
N LYS A 350 14.03 -19.54 -19.55
CA LYS A 350 12.82 -18.85 -19.06
C LYS A 350 12.90 -18.66 -17.55
N GLN A 351 12.57 -17.44 -17.09
CA GLN A 351 12.52 -17.04 -15.67
C GLN A 351 13.76 -17.48 -14.88
N LEU A 352 14.95 -17.06 -15.32
CA LEU A 352 16.21 -17.41 -14.65
C LEU A 352 16.28 -16.84 -13.24
N THR A 353 16.08 -17.67 -12.22
CA THR A 353 16.34 -17.31 -10.82
C THR A 353 17.81 -17.52 -10.48
N SER A 354 18.27 -17.00 -9.33
CA SER A 354 19.63 -17.26 -8.85
C SER A 354 19.90 -18.75 -8.57
N THR A 355 18.87 -19.51 -8.16
CA THR A 355 18.94 -20.97 -8.01
C THR A 355 19.14 -21.66 -9.35
N LYS A 356 18.38 -21.25 -10.38
CA LYS A 356 18.48 -21.80 -11.74
C LYS A 356 19.83 -21.46 -12.38
N LEU A 357 20.30 -20.21 -12.21
CA LEU A 357 21.60 -19.77 -12.72
C LEU A 357 22.78 -20.54 -12.07
N ALA A 358 22.70 -20.82 -10.77
CA ALA A 358 23.65 -21.68 -10.06
C ALA A 358 23.64 -23.12 -10.58
N ALA A 359 22.44 -23.68 -10.81
CA ALA A 359 22.28 -25.06 -11.30
C ALA A 359 22.82 -25.23 -12.72
N LEU A 360 22.52 -24.31 -13.64
CA LEU A 360 23.03 -24.33 -15.02
C LEU A 360 24.56 -24.20 -15.09
N ASN A 361 25.18 -23.62 -14.07
CA ASN A 361 26.62 -23.49 -13.92
C ASN A 361 27.16 -24.32 -12.76
N HIS A 362 26.59 -25.51 -12.55
CA HIS A 362 26.95 -26.34 -11.41
C HIS A 362 28.47 -26.58 -11.30
N GLY A 363 28.99 -26.51 -10.08
CA GLY A 363 30.41 -26.72 -9.78
C GLY A 363 31.28 -25.47 -9.91
N THR A 364 30.72 -24.34 -10.35
CA THR A 364 31.44 -23.05 -10.43
C THR A 364 31.49 -22.31 -9.10
N ILE A 365 30.43 -22.36 -8.28
CA ILE A 365 30.37 -21.62 -7.02
C ILE A 365 30.50 -22.59 -5.87
N ARG A 366 31.58 -22.46 -5.10
CA ARG A 366 31.77 -23.22 -3.86
C ARG A 366 31.42 -22.33 -2.68
N SER A 367 30.27 -22.57 -2.06
CA SER A 367 29.93 -21.91 -0.79
C SER A 367 30.44 -22.75 0.39
N PRO A 368 31.06 -22.15 1.42
CA PRO A 368 31.48 -22.88 2.61
C PRO A 368 30.30 -23.45 3.42
N ILE A 369 29.07 -22.95 3.17
CA ILE A 369 27.83 -23.45 3.77
C ILE A 369 26.95 -24.00 2.64
N PRO A 370 26.69 -25.33 2.62
CA PRO A 370 25.82 -25.94 1.62
C PRO A 370 24.46 -25.23 1.52
N GLY A 371 24.12 -24.75 0.33
CA GLY A 371 22.84 -24.08 0.05
C GLY A 371 22.82 -22.57 0.09
N ARG A 372 23.95 -21.91 0.38
CA ARG A 372 24.06 -20.45 0.20
C ARG A 372 24.50 -20.02 -1.20
N GLU A 373 24.74 -20.96 -2.11
CA GLU A 373 25.16 -20.69 -3.49
C GLU A 373 24.22 -19.72 -4.22
N ALA A 374 22.90 -19.95 -4.15
CA ALA A 374 21.91 -19.08 -4.77
C ALA A 374 21.92 -17.65 -4.19
N ALA A 375 22.20 -17.49 -2.90
CA ALA A 375 22.34 -16.18 -2.28
C ALA A 375 23.62 -15.47 -2.73
N THR A 376 24.74 -16.20 -2.85
CA THR A 376 26.01 -15.68 -3.37
C THR A 376 25.87 -15.26 -4.85
N VAL A 377 25.20 -16.06 -5.69
CA VAL A 377 24.88 -15.69 -7.08
C VAL A 377 24.07 -14.40 -7.11
N LEU A 378 23.00 -14.32 -6.33
CA LEU A 378 22.13 -13.15 -6.32
C LEU A 378 22.89 -11.88 -5.88
N GLN A 379 23.77 -11.99 -4.88
CA GLN A 379 24.61 -10.89 -4.42
C GLN A 379 25.58 -10.41 -5.52
N LYS A 380 26.23 -11.35 -6.24
CA LYS A 380 27.09 -11.03 -7.40
C LYS A 380 26.30 -10.36 -8.51
N CYS A 381 25.14 -10.91 -8.90
CA CYS A 381 24.29 -10.32 -9.95
C CYS A 381 23.80 -8.92 -9.57
N ARG A 382 23.39 -8.68 -8.31
CA ARG A 382 23.00 -7.33 -7.84
C ARG A 382 24.16 -6.34 -7.92
N LYS A 383 25.36 -6.75 -7.53
CA LYS A 383 26.58 -5.93 -7.64
C LYS A 383 26.86 -5.55 -9.10
N TRP A 384 26.76 -6.51 -10.03
CA TRP A 384 26.97 -6.25 -11.45
C TRP A 384 25.86 -5.38 -12.06
N ALA A 385 24.60 -5.58 -11.67
CA ALA A 385 23.47 -4.79 -12.15
C ALA A 385 23.53 -3.29 -11.75
N GLY A 386 24.16 -2.96 -10.62
CA GLY A 386 24.43 -1.57 -10.27
C GLY A 386 25.41 -0.89 -11.23
N GLN A 387 26.32 -1.66 -11.85
CA GLN A 387 27.30 -1.14 -12.79
C GLN A 387 26.81 -1.19 -14.25
N VAL A 388 26.02 -2.21 -14.60
CA VAL A 388 25.54 -2.51 -15.95
C VAL A 388 24.02 -2.54 -15.97
N GLY A 389 23.40 -1.50 -16.52
CA GLY A 389 21.93 -1.34 -16.55
C GLY A 389 21.18 -2.35 -17.42
N GLU A 390 21.89 -3.07 -18.28
CA GLU A 390 21.35 -4.16 -19.10
C GLU A 390 21.02 -5.40 -18.29
N ILE A 391 21.60 -5.58 -17.10
CA ILE A 391 21.25 -6.68 -16.19
C ILE A 391 20.00 -6.28 -15.41
N LYS A 392 18.89 -7.00 -15.65
CA LYS A 392 17.61 -6.80 -14.97
C LYS A 392 17.43 -7.82 -13.87
N ILE A 393 16.95 -7.34 -12.72
CA ILE A 393 16.60 -8.16 -11.57
C ILE A 393 15.20 -7.75 -11.12
N SER A 394 14.25 -8.68 -11.10
CA SER A 394 12.89 -8.41 -10.60
C SER A 394 12.84 -8.24 -9.08
N GLU A 395 11.81 -7.57 -8.56
CA GLU A 395 11.66 -7.26 -7.13
C GLU A 395 10.93 -8.36 -6.32
N ASP A 396 10.73 -9.54 -6.91
CA ASP A 396 10.01 -10.65 -6.29
C ASP A 396 10.82 -11.35 -5.20
N ALA A 397 10.14 -12.12 -4.32
CA ALA A 397 10.79 -12.94 -3.30
C ALA A 397 11.82 -13.93 -3.90
N ASN A 398 11.54 -14.44 -5.11
CA ASN A 398 12.48 -15.17 -5.95
C ASN A 398 12.75 -14.35 -7.22
N PRO A 399 13.78 -13.48 -7.21
CA PRO A 399 14.01 -12.54 -8.29
C PRO A 399 14.45 -13.26 -9.56
N SER A 400 13.83 -12.90 -10.68
CA SER A 400 14.27 -13.30 -12.01
C SER A 400 15.40 -12.37 -12.47
N ILE A 401 16.44 -12.96 -13.06
CA ILE A 401 17.66 -12.31 -13.52
C ILE A 401 17.69 -12.47 -15.04
N GLY A 402 17.78 -11.36 -15.77
CA GLY A 402 17.85 -11.37 -17.23
C GLY A 402 18.78 -10.29 -17.75
N VAL A 403 19.11 -10.37 -19.04
CA VAL A 403 19.90 -9.35 -19.74
C VAL A 403 19.06 -8.80 -20.89
N GLN A 404 18.96 -7.48 -20.97
CA GLN A 404 18.38 -6.80 -22.12
C GLN A 404 19.49 -6.43 -23.11
N LEU A 405 19.50 -7.09 -24.27
CA LEU A 405 20.39 -6.71 -25.36
C LEU A 405 19.91 -5.41 -25.99
N SER A 406 20.77 -4.39 -25.97
CA SER A 406 20.51 -3.10 -26.58
C SER A 406 21.81 -2.57 -27.19
N GLY A 407 21.73 -2.02 -28.40
CA GLY A 407 22.87 -1.34 -29.03
C GLY A 407 23.08 0.10 -28.55
N VAL A 408 22.34 0.54 -27.52
CA VAL A 408 22.31 1.94 -27.11
C VAL A 408 23.42 2.26 -26.11
N ASP A 409 24.21 3.28 -26.41
CA ASP A 409 25.31 3.75 -25.55
C ASP A 409 24.79 4.63 -24.40
N THR A 410 24.44 4.00 -23.29
CA THR A 410 24.05 4.69 -22.05
C THR A 410 25.20 5.37 -21.32
N GLU A 411 26.45 4.97 -21.55
CA GLU A 411 27.62 5.55 -20.87
C GLU A 411 27.87 6.98 -21.33
N SER A 412 27.70 7.24 -22.64
CA SER A 412 27.78 8.60 -23.19
C SER A 412 26.82 9.58 -22.50
N ILE A 413 25.63 9.14 -22.10
CA ILE A 413 24.63 9.97 -21.40
C ILE A 413 25.10 10.25 -19.97
N ILE A 414 25.60 9.23 -19.27
CA ILE A 414 26.09 9.35 -17.88
C ILE A 414 27.32 10.28 -17.83
N ASP A 415 28.24 10.14 -18.78
CA ASP A 415 29.45 10.96 -18.83
C ASP A 415 29.15 12.45 -19.09
N GLN A 416 28.17 12.77 -19.93
CA GLN A 416 27.73 14.17 -20.15
C GLN A 416 27.12 14.80 -18.88
N ALA A 417 26.47 14.00 -18.05
CA ALA A 417 25.84 14.45 -16.81
C ALA A 417 26.76 14.37 -15.58
N ARG A 418 28.03 13.96 -15.76
CA ARG A 418 28.99 13.76 -14.66
C ARG A 418 29.30 15.02 -13.85
N ILE A 419 29.10 16.21 -14.43
CA ILE A 419 29.24 17.49 -13.72
C ILE A 419 28.26 17.63 -12.53
N ASN A 420 27.17 16.88 -12.55
CA ASN A 420 26.18 16.87 -11.47
C ASN A 420 26.63 16.06 -10.24
N ASP A 421 27.68 15.25 -10.37
CA ASP A 421 28.31 14.54 -9.26
C ASP A 421 29.17 15.50 -8.43
N ASN A 422 28.52 16.23 -7.51
CA ASN A 422 29.18 17.16 -6.59
C ASN A 422 28.72 16.90 -5.14
N ASP A 423 29.49 17.43 -4.18
CA ASP A 423 29.30 17.19 -2.75
C ASP A 423 27.90 17.58 -2.27
N GLY A 424 27.38 18.72 -2.74
CA GLY A 424 26.04 19.21 -2.38
C GLY A 424 24.93 18.27 -2.84
N ASN A 425 25.00 17.77 -4.08
CA ASN A 425 24.02 16.83 -4.61
C ASN A 425 24.12 15.44 -3.94
N ARG A 426 25.33 14.98 -3.60
CA ARG A 426 25.53 13.75 -2.80
C ARG A 426 24.90 13.87 -1.42
N ARG A 427 25.17 14.97 -0.69
CA ARG A 427 24.61 15.23 0.64
C ARG A 427 23.08 15.28 0.60
N ARG A 428 22.51 15.96 -0.41
CA ARG A 428 21.06 16.01 -0.63
C ARG A 428 20.46 14.62 -0.86
N LEU A 429 21.02 13.84 -1.79
CA LEU A 429 20.48 12.51 -2.09
C LEU A 429 20.53 11.59 -0.87
N VAL A 430 21.64 11.60 -0.12
CA VAL A 430 21.75 10.80 1.10
C VAL A 430 20.77 11.28 2.17
N LYS A 431 20.58 12.59 2.34
CA LYS A 431 19.54 13.15 3.22
C LYS A 431 18.16 12.59 2.88
N ASP A 432 17.76 12.70 1.61
CA ASP A 432 16.45 12.24 1.13
C ASP A 432 16.29 10.73 1.40
N MET A 433 17.30 9.92 1.08
CA MET A 433 17.27 8.47 1.30
C MET A 433 17.22 8.06 2.78
N VAL A 434 17.95 8.78 3.64
CA VAL A 434 17.99 8.52 5.08
C VAL A 434 16.67 8.94 5.75
N PHE A 435 16.12 10.10 5.37
CA PHE A 435 14.83 10.57 5.87
C PHE A 435 13.70 9.64 5.44
N ASP A 436 13.67 9.23 4.16
CA ASP A 436 12.74 8.20 3.67
C ASP A 436 12.85 6.91 4.48
N ALA A 437 14.08 6.46 4.79
CA ALA A 437 14.30 5.23 5.54
C ALA A 437 13.90 5.33 7.02
N PHE A 438 14.03 6.51 7.63
CA PHE A 438 13.55 6.80 8.98
C PHE A 438 12.04 7.08 9.05
N GLY A 439 11.38 7.31 7.91
CA GLY A 439 9.97 7.71 7.87
C GLY A 439 9.75 9.17 8.25
N ILE A 440 10.79 10.00 8.11
CA ILE A 440 10.75 11.44 8.38
C ILE A 440 10.25 12.15 7.13
N ARG A 441 9.28 13.06 7.28
CA ARG A 441 8.80 13.89 6.18
C ARG A 441 9.58 15.20 6.17
N ASP A 442 10.20 15.52 5.04
CA ASP A 442 10.89 16.79 4.85
C ASP A 442 9.98 17.80 4.15
N ASP A 443 9.48 18.77 4.91
CA ASP A 443 8.66 19.87 4.37
C ASP A 443 9.53 21.06 3.89
N ASN A 444 10.84 20.86 3.68
CA ASN A 444 11.82 21.91 3.33
C ASN A 444 11.85 23.08 4.33
N GLN A 445 11.51 22.83 5.59
CA GLN A 445 11.60 23.82 6.66
C GLN A 445 13.03 23.90 7.20
N LEU A 446 13.39 25.03 7.80
CA LEU A 446 14.69 25.23 8.46
C LEU A 446 14.94 24.23 9.62
N PHE A 447 13.87 23.71 10.23
CA PHE A 447 13.91 22.69 11.27
C PHE A 447 12.90 21.60 10.91
N VAL A 448 13.33 20.34 10.91
CA VAL A 448 12.46 19.21 10.58
C VAL A 448 11.90 18.62 11.86
N GLU A 449 10.61 18.80 12.10
CA GLU A 449 9.91 18.17 13.23
C GLU A 449 9.36 16.81 12.82
N HIS A 450 9.73 15.75 13.55
CA HIS A 450 9.18 14.42 13.36
C HIS A 450 8.16 14.10 14.47
N GLU A 451 6.91 13.83 14.08
CA GLU A 451 5.87 13.38 15.00
C GLU A 451 5.75 11.85 15.00
N TRP A 452 5.71 11.23 16.19
CA TRP A 452 5.43 9.81 16.34
C TRP A 452 4.62 9.52 17.61
N VAL A 453 4.16 8.27 17.76
CA VAL A 453 3.39 7.83 18.94
C VAL A 453 4.28 6.99 19.85
N TRP A 454 4.50 7.47 21.08
CA TRP A 454 5.23 6.76 22.13
C TRP A 454 4.29 6.42 23.30
N ARG A 455 4.18 5.12 23.61
CA ARG A 455 3.29 4.60 24.67
C ARG A 455 1.84 5.09 24.55
N GLY A 456 1.37 5.37 23.33
CA GLY A 456 0.04 5.91 23.03
C GLY A 456 -0.11 7.43 23.13
N THR A 457 0.96 8.17 23.42
CA THR A 457 0.99 9.64 23.39
C THR A 457 1.76 10.16 22.17
N ARG A 458 1.26 11.23 21.53
CA ARG A 458 1.99 11.89 20.44
C ARG A 458 3.18 12.68 20.98
N ARG A 459 4.33 12.52 20.34
CA ARG A 459 5.60 13.16 20.69
C ARG A 459 6.21 13.79 19.45
N ARG A 460 7.05 14.80 19.69
CA ARG A 460 7.77 15.55 18.68
C ARG A 460 9.25 15.55 19.01
N VAL A 461 10.07 15.49 17.96
CA VAL A 461 11.52 15.56 18.04
C VAL A 461 12.00 16.43 16.89
N GLU A 462 12.96 17.30 17.20
CA GLU A 462 13.65 18.09 16.20
C GLU A 462 14.75 17.23 15.56
N VAL A 463 14.79 17.15 14.24
CA VAL A 463 15.80 16.40 13.50
C VAL A 463 16.64 17.35 12.65
N LEU A 464 17.95 17.24 12.76
CA LEU A 464 18.92 17.99 11.99
C LEU A 464 19.83 17.02 11.23
N PHE A 465 20.00 17.24 9.93
CA PHE A 465 20.89 16.44 9.08
C PHE A 465 22.10 17.29 8.69
N GLN A 466 23.21 17.13 9.41
CA GLN A 466 24.39 18.00 9.30
C GLN A 466 25.67 17.28 9.74
N ASN A 467 26.80 17.69 9.14
CA ASN A 467 28.12 17.16 9.47
C ASN A 467 28.54 17.69 10.84
N ILE A 468 28.76 16.80 11.80
CA ILE A 468 28.98 17.18 13.19
C ILE A 468 30.33 17.86 13.37
N ARG A 469 31.38 17.38 12.69
CA ARG A 469 32.70 18.02 12.70
C ARG A 469 32.65 19.48 12.19
N GLU A 470 31.82 19.78 11.19
CA GLU A 470 31.65 21.14 10.63
C GLU A 470 30.86 22.10 11.55
N ILE A 471 30.28 21.64 12.66
CA ILE A 471 29.54 22.50 13.58
C ILE A 471 30.50 23.45 14.30
N SER A 472 30.44 24.72 13.95
CA SER A 472 31.22 25.79 14.58
C SER A 472 30.49 26.48 15.73
N ASP A 473 29.17 26.61 15.63
CA ASP A 473 28.31 27.18 16.66
C ASP A 473 27.82 26.09 17.62
N GLU A 474 28.25 26.17 18.88
CA GLU A 474 27.91 25.21 19.92
C GLU A 474 26.40 25.22 20.28
N HIS A 475 25.68 26.32 19.99
CA HIS A 475 24.23 26.39 20.20
C HIS A 475 23.44 25.41 19.32
N VAL A 476 24.04 24.88 18.26
CA VAL A 476 23.40 23.85 17.42
C VAL A 476 23.15 22.56 18.21
N PHE A 477 24.04 22.21 19.14
CA PHE A 477 23.90 21.06 20.02
C PHE A 477 22.84 21.26 21.10
N GLU A 478 22.47 22.49 21.42
CA GLU A 478 21.44 22.79 22.41
C GLU A 478 20.05 22.50 21.85
N SER A 479 19.25 21.77 22.62
CA SER A 479 17.84 21.49 22.31
C SER A 479 16.97 22.70 22.64
N ARG A 480 15.93 22.95 21.85
CA ARG A 480 14.92 23.98 22.18
C ARG A 480 13.95 23.45 23.22
N ASP A 481 13.68 24.28 24.23
CA ASP A 481 12.71 24.00 25.29
C ASP A 481 12.92 22.62 25.96
N GLU A 482 11.85 21.87 26.19
CA GLU A 482 11.88 20.54 26.80
C GLU A 482 11.96 19.38 25.79
N GLN A 483 12.06 19.67 24.48
CA GLN A 483 12.03 18.66 23.42
C GLN A 483 13.39 18.00 23.21
N TRP A 484 13.39 16.79 22.64
CA TRP A 484 14.61 16.14 22.18
C TRP A 484 14.99 16.65 20.80
N LYS A 485 16.30 16.72 20.55
CA LYS A 485 16.90 16.96 19.24
C LYS A 485 17.73 15.75 18.82
N VAL A 486 17.70 15.40 17.54
CA VAL A 486 18.59 14.40 16.95
C VAL A 486 19.39 15.03 15.82
N ILE A 487 20.71 14.96 15.92
CA ILE A 487 21.63 15.37 14.86
C ILE A 487 22.14 14.10 14.19
N ILE A 488 21.86 13.97 12.89
CA ILE A 488 22.23 12.82 12.07
C ILE A 488 23.34 13.28 11.12
N ASP A 489 24.48 12.59 11.18
CA ASP A 489 25.64 12.88 10.33
C ASP A 489 25.61 12.11 8.99
N PHE A 490 26.46 12.51 8.05
CA PHE A 490 26.64 11.89 6.73
C PHE A 490 27.68 10.75 6.79
N PRO A 491 27.51 9.68 5.99
CA PRO A 491 28.46 8.57 5.93
C PRO A 491 29.66 8.87 5.01
N PHE A 492 30.05 10.12 4.82
CA PHE A 492 31.24 10.51 4.04
C PHE A 492 31.63 11.96 4.35
N ASP A 493 32.91 12.27 4.13
CA ASP A 493 33.46 13.61 4.32
C ASP A 493 34.53 13.92 3.27
N THR A 494 34.89 15.18 3.13
CA THR A 494 36.00 15.67 2.32
C THR A 494 37.33 15.48 3.05
N GLY A 495 38.40 15.13 2.34
CA GLY A 495 39.76 15.04 2.91
C GLY A 495 40.09 13.71 3.58
N THR A 496 40.94 13.73 4.61
CA THR A 496 41.41 12.55 5.36
C THR A 496 40.67 12.35 6.69
N HIS A 497 39.45 12.91 6.79
CA HIS A 497 38.65 12.84 8.00
C HIS A 497 37.98 11.49 8.16
N SER A 498 37.69 11.16 9.41
CA SER A 498 37.18 9.85 9.83
C SER A 498 36.02 10.02 10.81
N PRO A 499 35.17 9.00 11.01
CA PRO A 499 34.10 9.05 12.00
C PRO A 499 34.59 9.38 13.43
N THR A 500 35.85 9.09 13.74
CA THR A 500 36.49 9.45 15.01
C THR A 500 36.67 10.95 15.21
N ASP A 501 36.80 11.72 14.13
CA ASP A 501 36.87 13.19 14.21
C ASP A 501 35.51 13.78 14.60
N ASP A 502 34.41 13.22 14.09
CA ASP A 502 33.04 13.61 14.48
C ASP A 502 32.79 13.30 15.96
N GLN A 503 33.20 12.10 16.41
CA GLN A 503 33.14 11.71 17.82
C GLN A 503 33.96 12.65 18.71
N ALA A 504 35.17 13.05 18.28
CA ALA A 504 36.02 13.97 19.02
C ALA A 504 35.37 15.35 19.18
N LYS A 505 34.63 15.82 18.16
CA LYS A 505 33.90 17.08 18.23
C LYS A 505 32.79 17.05 19.29
N VAL A 506 31.99 15.97 19.34
CA VAL A 506 30.96 15.77 20.37
C VAL A 506 31.59 15.74 21.77
N ARG A 507 32.69 14.98 21.95
CA ARG A 507 33.42 14.91 23.22
C ARG A 507 34.01 16.25 23.66
N THR A 508 34.43 17.08 22.72
CA THR A 508 34.95 18.43 23.02
C THR A 508 33.87 19.33 23.60
N TYR A 509 32.65 19.26 23.06
CA TYR A 509 31.49 19.98 23.59
C TYR A 509 31.07 19.47 24.99
N GLU A 510 31.09 18.15 25.22
CA GLU A 510 30.86 17.62 26.57
C GLU A 510 31.94 18.08 27.56
N ALA A 511 33.21 18.12 27.13
CA ALA A 511 34.33 18.56 27.95
C ALA A 511 34.31 20.07 28.26
N SER A 512 33.72 20.90 27.40
CA SER A 512 33.48 22.33 27.68
C SER A 512 32.31 22.55 28.66
N GLY A 513 31.63 21.49 29.10
CA GLY A 513 30.51 21.54 30.02
C GLY A 513 29.15 21.64 29.33
N GLY A 514 29.10 21.50 27.99
CA GLY A 514 27.88 21.48 27.21
C GLY A 514 26.99 20.28 27.56
N GLN A 515 25.72 20.55 27.86
CA GLN A 515 24.72 19.53 28.20
C GLN A 515 23.41 19.88 27.52
N ALA A 516 22.80 18.91 26.81
CA ALA A 516 21.56 19.13 26.07
C ALA A 516 20.78 17.84 25.88
N ARG A 517 19.47 17.93 25.62
CA ARG A 517 18.64 16.78 25.23
C ARG A 517 18.83 16.46 23.74
N THR A 518 20.08 16.16 23.38
CA THR A 518 20.50 15.97 22.00
C THR A 518 21.16 14.62 21.82
N LEU A 519 20.74 13.89 20.79
CA LEU A 519 21.35 12.63 20.36
C LEU A 519 22.10 12.87 19.05
N CYS A 520 23.36 12.48 19.01
CA CYS A 520 24.19 12.51 17.82
C CYS A 520 24.28 11.09 17.24
N TRP A 521 23.84 10.90 15.99
CA TRP A 521 23.89 9.62 15.29
C TRP A 521 24.98 9.66 14.20
N LEU A 522 26.08 8.98 14.49
CA LEU A 522 27.30 8.91 13.69
C LEU A 522 27.32 7.63 12.84
N PRO A 523 27.28 7.74 11.49
CA PRO A 523 27.44 6.59 10.62
C PRO A 523 28.91 6.21 10.42
N TYR A 524 29.16 4.96 10.02
CA TYR A 524 30.44 4.59 9.41
C TYR A 524 30.54 5.16 8.00
N PHE A 525 31.77 5.39 7.53
CA PHE A 525 31.99 6.00 6.22
C PHE A 525 31.89 4.99 5.08
N LEU A 526 31.34 5.43 3.95
CA LEU A 526 31.24 4.68 2.71
C LEU A 526 32.64 4.37 2.16
N SER A 527 32.85 3.14 1.68
CA SER A 527 34.08 2.77 0.96
C SER A 527 34.20 3.53 -0.36
N PRO A 528 35.39 3.62 -0.98
CA PRO A 528 35.60 4.31 -2.25
C PRO A 528 34.67 3.82 -3.37
N ASP A 529 34.39 2.52 -3.40
CA ASP A 529 33.46 1.91 -4.34
C ASP A 529 32.01 2.33 -4.07
N ALA A 530 31.60 2.35 -2.80
CA ALA A 530 30.27 2.83 -2.42
C ALA A 530 30.09 4.32 -2.74
N GLN A 531 31.12 5.15 -2.54
CA GLN A 531 31.09 6.57 -2.93
C GLN A 531 31.01 6.76 -4.44
N LYS A 532 31.70 5.92 -5.23
CA LYS A 532 31.59 5.93 -6.69
C LYS A 532 30.17 5.56 -7.15
N ASN A 533 29.55 4.58 -6.49
CA ASN A 533 28.16 4.20 -6.74
C ASN A 533 27.17 5.32 -6.34
N LEU A 534 27.41 6.01 -5.23
CA LEU A 534 26.63 7.18 -4.83
C LEU A 534 26.72 8.29 -5.89
N GLY A 535 27.93 8.61 -6.37
CA GLY A 535 28.12 9.61 -7.42
C GLY A 535 27.39 9.25 -8.71
N LYS A 536 27.45 7.99 -9.14
CA LYS A 536 26.65 7.49 -10.27
C LYS A 536 25.15 7.63 -10.04
N LEU A 537 24.67 7.29 -8.84
CA LEU A 537 23.25 7.40 -8.51
C LEU A 537 22.77 8.87 -8.54
N VAL A 538 23.58 9.80 -8.03
CA VAL A 538 23.30 11.26 -8.14
C VAL A 538 23.12 11.68 -9.60
N VAL A 539 24.02 11.24 -10.48
CA VAL A 539 23.95 11.55 -11.91
C VAL A 539 22.68 10.97 -12.54
N LEU A 540 22.33 9.72 -12.23
CA LEU A 540 21.13 9.07 -12.74
C LEU A 540 19.84 9.74 -12.25
N GLU A 541 19.79 10.16 -10.98
CA GLU A 541 18.64 10.90 -10.44
C GLU A 541 18.46 12.25 -11.13
N ASP A 542 19.54 12.96 -11.49
CA ASP A 542 19.43 14.22 -12.24
C ASP A 542 18.99 14.00 -13.70
N ILE A 543 19.54 12.98 -14.38
CA ILE A 543 19.15 12.62 -15.74
C ILE A 543 17.65 12.27 -15.79
N LEU A 544 17.17 11.49 -14.82
CA LEU A 544 15.80 10.96 -14.78
C LEU A 544 14.83 11.83 -13.97
N LYS A 545 15.26 13.00 -13.50
CA LYS A 545 14.43 13.94 -12.72
C LYS A 545 13.17 14.40 -13.46
N GLY A 546 13.24 14.46 -14.80
CA GLY A 546 12.12 14.85 -15.65
C GLY A 546 12.46 14.68 -17.13
N ASP A 547 11.43 14.74 -17.98
CA ASP A 547 11.56 14.48 -19.42
C ASP A 547 12.51 15.47 -20.11
N ASP A 548 12.51 16.74 -19.69
CA ASP A 548 13.40 17.77 -20.22
C ASP A 548 14.88 17.52 -19.89
N SER A 549 15.18 17.03 -18.68
CA SER A 549 16.55 16.71 -18.27
C SER A 549 17.09 15.53 -19.08
N PHE A 550 16.29 14.47 -19.23
CA PHE A 550 16.64 13.32 -20.04
C PHE A 550 16.90 13.71 -21.50
N ASN A 551 15.98 14.49 -22.09
CA ASN A 551 16.08 14.95 -23.47
C ASN A 551 17.31 15.84 -23.72
N ARG A 552 17.85 16.53 -22.71
CA ARG A 552 19.07 17.33 -22.82
C ARG A 552 20.31 16.46 -23.06
N TYR A 553 20.42 15.33 -22.35
CA TYR A 553 21.57 14.42 -22.42
C TYR A 553 21.45 13.34 -23.50
N SER A 554 20.24 13.12 -24.06
CA SER A 554 19.98 12.07 -25.05
C SER A 554 19.76 12.60 -26.48
N ARG A 555 20.17 13.84 -26.80
CA ARG A 555 19.86 14.49 -28.09
C ARG A 555 20.46 13.77 -29.30
N HIS A 556 21.62 13.14 -29.11
CA HIS A 556 22.33 12.38 -30.15
C HIS A 556 21.68 11.04 -30.50
N LEU A 557 20.75 10.55 -29.68
CA LEU A 557 20.06 9.27 -29.90
C LEU A 557 18.76 9.44 -30.69
N SER A 558 18.38 8.39 -31.43
CA SER A 558 17.08 8.30 -32.11
C SER A 558 15.92 8.18 -31.10
N PRO A 559 14.66 8.47 -31.48
CA PRO A 559 13.51 8.33 -30.56
C PRO A 559 13.34 6.91 -29.99
N GLN A 560 13.61 5.87 -30.78
CA GLN A 560 13.54 4.47 -30.34
C GLN A 560 14.67 4.13 -29.36
N ASP A 561 15.88 4.61 -29.64
CA ASP A 561 17.04 4.42 -28.76
C ASP A 561 16.87 5.18 -27.44
N ARG A 562 16.24 6.36 -27.46
CA ARG A 562 15.91 7.12 -26.25
C ARG A 562 14.97 6.37 -25.32
N ALA A 563 13.92 5.75 -25.85
CA ALA A 563 13.00 4.95 -25.03
C ALA A 563 13.72 3.76 -24.38
N SER A 564 14.60 3.10 -25.14
CA SER A 564 15.42 1.99 -24.65
C SER A 564 16.44 2.46 -23.60
N ALA A 565 17.19 3.53 -23.87
CA ALA A 565 18.15 4.14 -22.92
C ALA A 565 17.47 4.55 -21.62
N ARG A 566 16.30 5.19 -21.69
CA ARG A 566 15.56 5.59 -20.49
C ARG A 566 15.23 4.39 -19.62
N THR A 567 14.74 3.31 -20.23
CA THR A 567 14.44 2.06 -19.53
C THR A 567 15.68 1.48 -18.86
N LEU A 568 16.82 1.47 -19.55
CA LEU A 568 18.09 0.95 -19.01
C LEU A 568 18.64 1.80 -17.84
N LEU A 569 18.63 3.13 -17.99
CA LEU A 569 19.08 4.05 -16.94
C LEU A 569 18.17 3.99 -15.71
N ASP A 570 16.86 3.82 -15.91
CA ASP A 570 15.89 3.69 -14.81
C ASP A 570 16.08 2.39 -14.03
N ASN A 571 16.38 1.29 -14.72
CA ASN A 571 16.75 0.04 -14.07
C ASN A 571 18.04 0.21 -13.25
N GLN A 572 19.09 0.78 -13.85
CA GLN A 572 20.36 1.02 -13.16
C GLN A 572 20.17 1.90 -11.92
N ARG A 573 19.38 2.97 -12.04
CA ARG A 573 19.03 3.86 -10.93
C ARG A 573 18.33 3.10 -9.81
N SER A 574 17.32 2.31 -10.13
CA SER A 574 16.54 1.56 -9.14
C SER A 574 17.41 0.55 -8.38
N GLN A 575 18.29 -0.17 -9.09
CA GLN A 575 19.22 -1.12 -8.48
C GLN A 575 20.26 -0.42 -7.59
N LEU A 576 20.86 0.68 -8.07
CA LEU A 576 21.80 1.47 -7.27
C LEU A 576 21.15 2.10 -6.04
N ARG A 577 19.89 2.57 -6.15
CA ARG A 577 19.12 3.12 -5.02
C ARG A 577 18.87 2.06 -3.96
N GLN A 578 18.46 0.86 -4.37
CA GLN A 578 18.24 -0.25 -3.44
C GLN A 578 19.55 -0.70 -2.77
N GLN A 579 20.63 -0.84 -3.54
CA GLN A 579 21.95 -1.17 -3.00
C GLN A 579 22.43 -0.09 -2.01
N MET A 580 22.31 1.19 -2.35
CA MET A 580 22.71 2.29 -1.49
C MET A 580 21.88 2.31 -0.20
N LYS A 581 20.57 2.03 -0.28
CA LYS A 581 19.72 1.87 0.91
C LYS A 581 20.26 0.79 1.84
N ASP A 582 20.61 -0.39 1.31
CA ASP A 582 21.14 -1.50 2.11
C ASP A 582 22.50 -1.13 2.76
N ILE A 583 23.37 -0.39 2.04
CA ILE A 583 24.64 0.11 2.58
C ILE A 583 24.39 1.12 3.71
N LEU A 584 23.47 2.07 3.53
CA LEU A 584 23.12 3.07 4.55
C LEU A 584 22.56 2.43 5.82
N ILE A 585 21.73 1.38 5.71
CA ILE A 585 21.21 0.64 6.87
C ILE A 585 22.37 0.07 7.71
N GLY A 586 23.39 -0.47 7.04
CA GLY A 586 24.62 -0.92 7.69
C GLY A 586 25.47 0.23 8.26
N ALA A 587 25.58 1.35 7.54
CA ALA A 587 26.35 2.51 7.94
C ALA A 587 25.87 3.13 9.25
N TYR A 588 24.55 3.20 9.48
CA TYR A 588 23.95 3.71 10.72
C TYR A 588 23.84 2.67 11.84
N GLY A 589 24.34 1.45 11.65
CA GLY A 589 24.38 0.43 12.71
C GLY A 589 23.06 -0.30 12.94
N VAL A 590 22.10 -0.18 12.04
CA VAL A 590 20.78 -0.80 12.16
C VAL A 590 20.82 -2.27 11.75
N ALA A 591 21.67 -2.64 10.79
CA ALA A 591 21.92 -4.01 10.38
C ALA A 591 23.42 -4.29 10.22
N GLN A 592 23.79 -5.56 9.99
CA GLN A 592 25.18 -5.89 9.67
C GLN A 592 25.57 -5.26 8.33
N PRO A 593 26.74 -4.60 8.26
CA PRO A 593 27.19 -3.95 7.04
C PRO A 593 27.52 -4.97 5.96
N LEU A 594 27.25 -4.61 4.71
CA LEU A 594 27.64 -5.41 3.55
C LEU A 594 29.17 -5.50 3.47
N PRO A 595 29.76 -6.69 3.26
CA PRO A 595 31.22 -6.83 3.18
C PRO A 595 31.83 -5.92 2.11
N GLY A 596 32.84 -5.12 2.49
CA GLY A 596 33.55 -4.20 1.59
C GLY A 596 32.79 -2.91 1.21
N SER A 597 31.59 -2.69 1.76
CA SER A 597 30.78 -1.49 1.44
C SER A 597 31.13 -0.25 2.28
N LEU A 598 31.77 -0.44 3.42
CA LEU A 598 32.10 0.61 4.39
C LEU A 598 33.58 0.51 4.76
N ASP A 599 34.21 1.66 4.91
CA ASP A 599 35.55 1.77 5.47
C ASP A 599 35.47 2.07 6.97
N HIS A 600 36.59 1.92 7.68
CA HIS A 600 36.72 2.33 9.08
C HIS A 600 35.72 1.65 10.04
N CYS A 601 35.17 0.49 9.64
CA CYS A 601 34.30 -0.33 10.47
C CYS A 601 35.02 -0.70 11.78
N GLY A 602 34.39 -0.37 12.91
CA GLY A 602 34.94 -0.66 14.24
C GLY A 602 35.82 0.43 14.88
N LEU A 603 36.02 1.59 14.22
CA LEU A 603 36.70 2.73 14.86
C LEU A 603 35.82 3.48 15.87
N LEU A 604 34.51 3.43 15.70
CA LEU A 604 33.56 4.03 16.64
C LEU A 604 33.30 3.08 17.82
N GLU A 605 33.46 3.58 19.04
CA GLU A 605 33.03 2.88 20.27
C GLU A 605 31.49 2.73 20.32
N SER A 606 30.76 3.75 19.86
CA SER A 606 29.31 3.76 19.70
C SER A 606 28.95 4.69 18.54
N GLN A 607 27.98 4.29 17.73
CA GLN A 607 27.41 5.12 16.64
C GLN A 607 26.38 6.13 17.16
N ILE A 608 25.94 5.99 18.41
CA ILE A 608 24.97 6.89 19.03
C ILE A 608 25.61 7.49 20.28
N MET A 609 25.67 8.82 20.32
CA MET A 609 26.15 9.59 21.46
C MET A 609 25.02 10.46 22.01
N SER A 610 24.93 10.55 23.33
CA SER A 610 23.93 11.36 24.02
C SER A 610 24.62 12.48 24.76
N LEU A 611 24.18 13.72 24.53
CA LEU A 611 24.62 14.90 25.27
C LEU A 611 23.80 15.15 26.56
N GLN A 612 22.82 14.28 26.84
CA GLN A 612 22.01 14.34 28.05
C GLN A 612 22.74 13.60 29.19
N PRO A 613 23.11 14.28 30.29
CA PRO A 613 23.82 13.66 31.40
C PRO A 613 23.07 12.46 31.98
N GLY A 614 23.80 11.35 32.19
CA GLY A 614 23.27 10.13 32.77
C GLY A 614 22.47 9.23 31.81
N PHE A 615 22.22 9.67 30.58
CA PHE A 615 21.57 8.85 29.55
C PHE A 615 22.60 8.25 28.60
N ALA A 616 22.66 6.91 28.53
CA ALA A 616 23.44 6.17 27.54
C ALA A 616 22.49 5.37 26.64
N ALA A 617 22.42 5.77 25.38
CA ALA A 617 21.59 5.09 24.39
C ALA A 617 22.15 3.71 24.06
N ARG A 618 21.26 2.70 23.97
CA ARG A 618 21.62 1.38 23.45
C ARG A 618 21.37 1.32 21.95
N PRO A 619 22.22 0.60 21.19
CA PRO A 619 22.00 0.43 19.77
C PRO A 619 20.62 -0.21 19.52
N PRO A 620 19.82 0.35 18.60
CA PRO A 620 18.49 -0.17 18.32
C PRO A 620 18.55 -1.58 17.75
N GLN A 621 17.52 -2.38 18.02
CA GLN A 621 17.36 -3.75 17.53
C GLN A 621 16.17 -3.78 16.58
N GLY A 622 16.40 -3.80 15.27
CA GLY A 622 15.30 -3.67 14.31
C GLY A 622 15.57 -4.28 12.94
N THR A 623 14.48 -4.63 12.25
CA THR A 623 14.51 -5.06 10.85
C THR A 623 14.59 -3.87 9.88
N THR A 624 14.26 -2.64 10.31
CA THR A 624 14.20 -1.41 9.48
C THR A 624 14.69 -0.16 10.23
N MET A 625 15.16 0.86 9.49
CA MET A 625 15.64 2.13 10.05
C MET A 625 14.57 2.91 10.83
N ALA A 626 13.34 3.03 10.32
CA ALA A 626 12.25 3.72 11.02
C ALA A 626 12.01 3.18 12.44
N ARG A 627 11.94 1.86 12.61
CA ARG A 627 11.79 1.24 13.93
C ARG A 627 12.98 1.48 14.83
N ALA A 628 14.19 1.46 14.25
CA ALA A 628 15.41 1.74 15.00
C ALA A 628 15.42 3.18 15.54
N PHE A 629 14.97 4.14 14.75
CA PHE A 629 14.80 5.53 15.18
C PHE A 629 13.74 5.68 16.28
N GLU A 630 12.55 5.10 16.10
CA GLU A 630 11.49 5.12 17.12
C GLU A 630 11.93 4.47 18.45
N GLN A 631 12.69 3.38 18.40
CA GLN A 631 13.26 2.74 19.59
C GLN A 631 14.26 3.63 20.30
N LEU A 632 15.14 4.31 19.56
CA LEU A 632 16.11 5.24 20.12
C LEU A 632 15.40 6.41 20.84
N LEU A 633 14.43 7.03 20.16
CA LEU A 633 13.62 8.09 20.75
C LEU A 633 12.81 7.59 21.95
N GLY A 634 12.30 6.36 21.88
CA GLY A 634 11.59 5.71 22.99
C GLY A 634 12.48 5.49 24.22
N GLN A 635 13.76 5.16 24.04
CA GLN A 635 14.72 5.07 25.15
C GLN A 635 14.97 6.44 25.80
N ALA A 636 15.13 7.49 24.98
CA ALA A 636 15.34 8.85 25.45
C ALA A 636 14.14 9.37 26.26
N LEU A 637 12.92 9.15 25.76
CA LEU A 637 11.69 9.50 26.47
C LEU A 637 11.46 8.65 27.73
N ALA A 638 11.83 7.37 27.72
CA ALA A 638 11.75 6.53 28.92
C ALA A 638 12.74 6.97 30.01
N PHE A 639 13.90 7.51 29.63
CA PHE A 639 14.82 8.12 30.58
C PHE A 639 14.26 9.43 31.15
N GLN A 640 13.69 10.29 30.30
CA GLN A 640 13.09 11.56 30.72
C GLN A 640 11.82 11.36 31.55
N TYR A 641 10.99 10.36 31.22
CA TYR A 641 9.69 10.09 31.81
C TYR A 641 9.56 8.60 32.20
N PRO A 642 10.28 8.14 33.23
CA PRO A 642 10.33 6.72 33.60
C PRO A 642 8.98 6.14 34.00
N ASP A 643 8.11 6.96 34.62
CA ASP A 643 6.81 6.55 35.13
C ASP A 643 5.67 6.92 34.15
N HIS A 644 5.97 7.19 32.86
CA HIS A 644 4.94 7.47 31.85
C HIS A 644 4.04 6.23 31.65
N PRO A 645 2.70 6.37 31.71
CA PRO A 645 1.78 5.25 31.52
C PRO A 645 1.89 4.63 30.13
N GLU A 646 1.71 3.31 30.06
CA GLU A 646 1.65 2.58 28.78
C GLU A 646 0.19 2.41 28.35
N PHE A 647 -0.25 3.24 27.40
CA PHE A 647 -1.58 3.11 26.81
C PHE A 647 -1.59 2.04 25.71
N GLU A 648 -2.62 1.20 25.67
CA GLU A 648 -2.78 0.16 24.63
C GLU A 648 -3.03 0.75 23.22
N GLY A 649 -3.44 2.02 23.15
CA GLY A 649 -3.75 2.71 21.91
C GLY A 649 -3.47 4.21 21.98
N GLU A 650 -3.59 4.90 20.85
CA GLU A 650 -3.39 6.34 20.76
C GLU A 650 -4.45 7.11 21.56
N VAL A 651 -4.01 7.97 22.48
CA VAL A 651 -4.90 8.80 23.30
C VAL A 651 -5.42 9.98 22.48
N ARG A 652 -6.73 9.98 22.20
CA ARG A 652 -7.43 11.04 21.47
C ARG A 652 -8.31 11.88 22.39
N SER A 653 -8.41 13.18 22.10
CA SER A 653 -9.24 14.10 22.91
C SER A 653 -10.71 13.69 22.99
N GLY A 654 -11.26 13.07 21.94
CA GLY A 654 -12.64 12.56 21.94
C GLY A 654 -12.84 11.40 22.92
N ASP A 655 -11.87 10.50 23.04
CA ASP A 655 -11.95 9.36 23.95
C ASP A 655 -11.69 9.80 25.40
N LEU A 656 -10.82 10.79 25.62
CA LEU A 656 -10.67 11.44 26.93
C LEU A 656 -11.99 12.07 27.41
N GLY A 657 -12.77 12.68 26.52
CA GLY A 657 -14.10 13.23 26.86
C GLY A 657 -15.10 12.17 27.32
N LYS A 658 -15.13 11.02 26.64
CA LYS A 658 -15.97 9.87 27.03
C LYS A 658 -15.55 9.31 28.39
N VAL A 659 -14.24 9.16 28.61
CA VAL A 659 -13.67 8.67 29.87
C VAL A 659 -14.00 9.64 31.01
N LEU A 660 -13.88 10.96 30.82
CA LEU A 660 -14.27 11.96 31.81
C LEU A 660 -15.75 11.83 32.22
N ALA A 661 -16.65 11.62 31.26
CA ALA A 661 -18.08 11.49 31.54
C ALA A 661 -18.38 10.26 32.41
N GLU A 662 -17.77 9.11 32.11
CA GLU A 662 -17.92 7.89 32.91
C GLU A 662 -17.22 8.00 34.28
N LEU A 663 -16.06 8.66 34.37
CA LEU A 663 -15.40 8.94 35.65
C LEU A 663 -16.26 9.82 36.54
N ARG A 664 -16.91 10.86 36.00
CA ARG A 664 -17.87 11.68 36.76
C ARG A 664 -19.04 10.84 37.29
N ARG A 665 -19.59 9.94 36.47
CA ARG A 665 -20.64 9.01 36.93
C ARG A 665 -20.13 8.10 38.04
N ALA A 666 -18.89 7.62 37.94
CA ALA A 666 -18.29 6.75 38.94
C ALA A 666 -18.03 7.46 40.28
N ILE A 667 -17.52 8.69 40.27
CA ILE A 667 -17.25 9.49 41.47
C ILE A 667 -18.52 9.70 42.31
N HIS A 668 -19.67 9.92 41.67
CA HIS A 668 -20.94 10.14 42.36
C HIS A 668 -21.75 8.84 42.62
N ALA A 669 -21.24 7.67 42.19
CA ALA A 669 -21.92 6.39 42.38
C ALA A 669 -21.61 5.77 43.76
N PRO A 670 -22.55 4.98 44.32
CA PRO A 670 -22.29 4.25 45.56
C PRO A 670 -21.12 3.28 45.38
N HIS A 671 -20.12 3.37 46.27
CA HIS A 671 -18.88 2.60 46.23
C HIS A 671 -18.02 2.81 44.97
N GLY A 672 -18.20 3.91 44.22
CA GLY A 672 -17.41 4.19 43.02
C GLY A 672 -17.66 3.23 41.86
N ARG A 673 -18.72 2.41 41.93
CA ARG A 673 -18.99 1.31 40.99
C ARG A 673 -20.12 1.68 40.02
N ILE A 674 -19.82 1.60 38.73
CA ILE A 674 -20.81 1.84 37.66
C ILE A 674 -20.81 0.71 36.63
N GLU A 675 -21.94 0.49 35.99
CA GLU A 675 -22.03 -0.35 34.78
C GLU A 675 -21.74 0.50 33.54
N VAL A 676 -20.86 0.00 32.68
CA VAL A 676 -20.39 0.71 31.49
C VAL A 676 -20.86 0.01 30.22
N GLU A 677 -21.41 0.79 29.30
CA GLU A 677 -21.93 0.33 28.02
C GLU A 677 -20.81 -0.21 27.12
N GLY A 678 -21.11 -1.20 26.29
CA GLY A 678 -20.14 -1.95 25.47
C GLY A 678 -19.11 -1.07 24.73
N PRO A 679 -19.52 -0.05 23.96
CA PRO A 679 -18.59 0.81 23.20
C PRO A 679 -17.64 1.65 24.07
N LEU A 680 -18.00 1.93 25.32
CA LEU A 680 -17.20 2.75 26.25
C LEU A 680 -16.19 1.93 27.05
N ARG A 681 -16.32 0.59 27.04
CA ARG A 681 -15.43 -0.30 27.80
C ARG A 681 -13.98 -0.26 27.32
N ALA A 682 -13.78 -0.21 26.00
CA ALA A 682 -12.44 -0.14 25.42
C ALA A 682 -11.72 1.17 25.81
N PRO A 683 -12.27 2.38 25.60
CA PRO A 683 -11.64 3.63 26.08
C PRO A 683 -11.31 3.65 27.57
N MET A 684 -12.21 3.12 28.42
CA MET A 684 -11.96 3.04 29.87
C MET A 684 -10.81 2.10 30.22
N ARG A 685 -10.69 0.95 29.54
CA ARG A 685 -9.55 0.04 29.70
C ARG A 685 -8.26 0.67 29.17
N GLN A 686 -8.31 1.27 27.99
CA GLN A 686 -7.12 1.79 27.32
C GLN A 686 -6.55 3.06 27.97
N ILE A 687 -7.37 3.85 28.67
CA ILE A 687 -6.95 5.16 29.22
C ILE A 687 -7.04 5.18 30.75
N ALA A 688 -8.18 4.83 31.35
CA ALA A 688 -8.40 5.00 32.79
C ALA A 688 -7.58 4.01 33.64
N GLN A 689 -7.39 2.77 33.17
CA GLN A 689 -6.58 1.77 33.87
C GLN A 689 -5.07 2.09 33.85
N PRO A 690 -4.42 2.41 32.71
CA PRO A 690 -3.01 2.84 32.70
C PRO A 690 -2.76 4.09 33.54
N LEU A 691 -3.75 4.99 33.63
CA LEU A 691 -3.72 6.13 34.53
C LEU A 691 -4.02 5.79 35.98
N LYS A 692 -4.31 4.54 36.36
CA LYS A 692 -4.68 4.18 37.75
C LYS A 692 -5.89 4.97 38.31
N LEU A 693 -6.81 5.38 37.44
CA LEU A 693 -8.06 6.06 37.84
C LEU A 693 -9.16 5.07 38.25
N GLY A 694 -8.94 3.79 38.00
CA GLY A 694 -9.87 2.71 38.37
C GLY A 694 -9.62 1.45 37.56
N GLU A 695 -10.42 0.42 37.85
CA GLU A 695 -10.35 -0.87 37.18
C GLU A 695 -11.64 -1.16 36.40
N MET A 696 -11.51 -1.37 35.08
CA MET A 696 -12.56 -1.89 34.22
C MET A 696 -12.57 -3.43 34.25
N HIS A 697 -13.63 -4.01 34.80
CA HIS A 697 -13.94 -5.44 34.69
C HIS A 697 -14.83 -5.70 33.43
N GLU A 698 -15.46 -6.87 33.32
CA GLU A 698 -16.22 -7.25 32.11
C GLU A 698 -17.39 -6.29 31.79
N ARG A 699 -18.09 -5.80 32.81
CA ARG A 699 -19.26 -4.91 32.68
C ARG A 699 -19.23 -3.70 33.60
N HIS A 700 -18.40 -3.71 34.64
CA HIS A 700 -18.39 -2.66 35.66
C HIS A 700 -17.02 -2.02 35.77
N PHE A 701 -17.03 -0.72 36.03
CA PHE A 701 -15.86 0.07 36.34
C PHE A 701 -15.90 0.47 37.82
N ILE A 702 -14.76 0.36 38.50
CA ILE A 702 -14.59 0.77 39.90
C ILE A 702 -13.57 1.91 39.93
N PHE A 703 -14.00 3.10 40.34
CA PHE A 703 -13.13 4.26 40.52
C PHE A 703 -12.15 4.06 41.68
N LYS A 704 -10.91 4.55 41.51
CA LYS A 704 -9.89 4.58 42.56
C LYS A 704 -9.44 6.02 42.83
N GLU A 705 -9.23 6.33 44.10
CA GLU A 705 -8.88 7.66 44.58
C GLU A 705 -7.36 7.94 44.56
N ASP A 706 -6.58 7.09 43.88
CA ASP A 706 -5.12 7.11 43.91
C ASP A 706 -4.55 8.48 43.49
N TRP A 707 -5.07 9.06 42.41
CA TRP A 707 -4.65 10.38 41.92
C TRP A 707 -5.09 11.53 42.84
N PRO A 708 -6.36 11.67 43.23
CA PRO A 708 -6.77 12.67 44.20
C PRO A 708 -5.93 12.65 45.48
N GLN A 709 -5.76 11.48 46.09
CA GLN A 709 -4.96 11.33 47.31
C GLN A 709 -3.47 11.66 47.08
N HIS A 710 -2.91 11.28 45.93
CA HIS A 710 -1.53 11.62 45.58
C HIS A 710 -1.35 13.13 45.44
N LEU A 711 -2.22 13.82 44.69
CA LEU A 711 -2.13 15.26 44.46
C LEU A 711 -2.32 16.05 45.77
N GLU A 712 -3.28 15.67 46.62
CA GLU A 712 -3.46 16.29 47.95
C GLU A 712 -2.21 16.13 48.82
N ARG A 713 -1.63 14.92 48.89
CA ARG A 713 -0.41 14.66 49.68
C ARG A 713 0.79 15.47 49.16
N THR A 714 1.00 15.49 47.85
CA THR A 714 2.13 16.20 47.23
C THR A 714 2.00 17.71 47.40
N LEU A 715 0.79 18.26 47.24
CA LEU A 715 0.52 19.69 47.50
C LEU A 715 0.69 20.06 48.97
N ALA A 716 0.27 19.20 49.90
CA ALA A 716 0.47 19.44 51.33
C ALA A 716 1.96 19.41 51.73
N GLN A 717 2.77 18.59 51.07
CA GLN A 717 4.21 18.51 51.30
C GLN A 717 4.98 19.71 50.72
N SER A 718 4.54 20.26 49.59
CA SER A 718 5.17 21.44 48.96
C SER A 718 4.76 22.77 49.60
N ALA A 719 3.64 22.81 50.33
CA ALA A 719 3.08 24.03 50.90
C ALA A 719 3.78 24.57 52.17
N GLY A 720 4.56 23.75 52.90
CA GLY A 720 5.10 24.17 54.21
C GLY A 720 4.00 24.56 55.22
N THR A 721 4.38 25.05 56.40
CA THR A 721 3.47 25.39 57.53
C THR A 721 2.60 26.65 57.32
N GLY A 722 2.29 27.03 56.07
CA GLY A 722 1.36 28.10 55.72
C GLY A 722 0.47 27.62 54.57
N GLY A 723 -0.85 27.63 54.75
CA GLY A 723 -1.79 27.11 53.75
C GLY A 723 -1.63 27.80 52.39
N VAL A 724 -1.17 27.05 51.39
CA VAL A 724 -1.02 27.52 50.00
C VAL A 724 -2.30 27.27 49.22
N GLU A 725 -2.71 28.25 48.43
CA GLU A 725 -3.81 28.13 47.46
C GLU A 725 -3.53 27.04 46.43
N VAL A 726 -4.49 26.15 46.19
CA VAL A 726 -4.34 25.07 45.20
C VAL A 726 -4.42 25.66 43.80
N THR A 727 -3.31 25.74 43.06
CA THR A 727 -3.27 26.28 41.69
C THR A 727 -3.18 25.17 40.64
N VAL A 728 -3.68 25.43 39.43
CA VAL A 728 -3.54 24.49 38.29
C VAL A 728 -2.07 24.23 37.96
N ARG A 729 -1.22 25.27 37.95
CA ARG A 729 0.23 25.11 37.78
C ARG A 729 0.84 24.18 38.84
N GLY A 730 0.44 24.35 40.11
CA GLY A 730 0.88 23.49 41.21
C GLY A 730 0.46 22.04 41.02
N LEU A 731 -0.77 21.80 40.55
CA LEU A 731 -1.27 20.45 40.24
C LEU A 731 -0.48 19.80 39.10
N ARG A 732 -0.18 20.53 38.01
CA ARG A 732 0.65 20.00 36.90
C ARG A 732 2.04 19.60 37.39
N ALA A 733 2.69 20.45 38.20
CA ALA A 733 3.99 20.14 38.78
C ALA A 733 3.93 18.92 39.72
N ALA A 734 2.85 18.78 40.51
CA ALA A 734 2.66 17.65 41.40
C ALA A 734 2.47 16.31 40.65
N MET A 735 1.94 16.32 39.41
CA MET A 735 1.78 15.12 38.58
C MET A 735 3.10 14.49 38.15
N ASP A 736 4.19 15.24 38.14
CA ASP A 736 5.53 14.78 37.76
C ASP A 736 6.40 14.41 38.99
N LEU A 737 5.81 14.35 40.19
CA LEU A 737 6.46 13.89 41.41
C LEU A 737 5.97 12.48 41.83
N PRO A 738 6.82 11.64 42.47
CA PRO A 738 8.25 11.86 42.75
C PRO A 738 9.15 11.65 41.52
N ARG A 739 8.62 11.06 40.45
CA ARG A 739 9.32 10.86 39.17
C ARG A 739 8.48 11.44 38.05
N PRO A 740 9.13 12.07 37.05
CA PRO A 740 8.42 12.73 35.97
C PRO A 740 7.68 11.71 35.10
N ARG A 741 6.47 12.07 34.72
CA ARG A 741 5.56 11.26 33.88
C ARG A 741 5.36 11.90 32.52
N GLY A 742 5.52 13.22 32.38
CA GLY A 742 5.46 13.89 31.08
C GLY A 742 4.14 13.71 30.36
N LEU A 743 3.04 13.76 31.10
CA LEU A 743 1.69 13.58 30.55
C LEU A 743 1.34 14.72 29.58
N PRO A 744 0.73 14.44 28.42
CA PRO A 744 0.24 15.50 27.54
C PRO A 744 -0.77 16.41 28.25
N THR A 745 -0.83 17.69 27.89
CA THR A 745 -1.76 18.68 28.48
C THR A 745 -3.20 18.20 28.55
N ALA A 746 -3.71 17.53 27.51
CA ALA A 746 -5.07 17.01 27.51
C ALA A 746 -5.30 15.92 28.59
N VAL A 747 -4.28 15.11 28.89
CA VAL A 747 -4.33 14.08 29.95
C VAL A 747 -4.18 14.73 31.34
N GLN A 748 -3.30 15.74 31.48
CA GLN A 748 -3.20 16.53 32.70
C GLN A 748 -4.53 17.22 33.03
N ASN A 749 -5.19 17.82 32.02
CA ASN A 749 -6.50 18.45 32.16
C ASN A 749 -7.58 17.46 32.62
N LEU A 750 -7.55 16.21 32.12
CA LEU A 750 -8.44 15.15 32.61
C LEU A 750 -8.25 14.90 34.11
N LEU A 751 -6.99 14.76 34.56
CA LEU A 751 -6.66 14.51 35.96
C LEU A 751 -7.04 15.71 36.85
N ILE A 752 -6.82 16.94 36.40
CA ILE A 752 -7.25 18.17 37.12
C ILE A 752 -8.77 18.21 37.28
N LEU A 753 -9.52 17.88 36.23
CA LEU A 753 -10.98 17.85 36.30
C LEU A 753 -11.49 16.75 37.24
N VAL A 754 -10.87 15.58 37.22
CA VAL A 754 -11.19 14.49 38.16
C VAL A 754 -10.88 14.90 39.60
N PHE A 755 -9.73 15.54 39.83
CA PHE A 755 -9.34 16.07 41.15
C PHE A 755 -10.36 17.11 41.66
N ALA A 756 -10.73 18.07 40.81
CA ALA A 756 -11.68 19.11 41.16
C ALA A 756 -13.07 18.53 41.48
N GLU A 757 -13.53 17.57 40.68
CA GLU A 757 -14.81 16.90 40.88
C GLU A 757 -14.84 16.08 42.18
N TYR A 758 -13.80 15.28 42.44
CA TYR A 758 -13.69 14.43 43.62
C TYR A 758 -13.59 15.26 44.91
N GLY A 759 -12.72 16.27 44.92
CA GLY A 759 -12.47 17.14 46.07
C GLY A 759 -13.49 18.27 46.27
N GLN A 760 -14.47 18.40 45.36
CA GLN A 760 -15.50 19.45 45.36
C GLN A 760 -14.89 20.87 45.29
N PHE A 761 -13.94 21.06 44.38
CA PHE A 761 -13.30 22.34 44.11
C PHE A 761 -14.01 23.11 42.99
N ALA A 762 -14.13 24.42 43.14
CA ALA A 762 -14.50 25.35 42.08
C ALA A 762 -13.26 26.09 41.55
N PHE A 763 -13.28 26.43 40.26
CA PHE A 763 -12.21 27.21 39.64
C PHE A 763 -12.50 28.70 39.78
N THR A 764 -11.50 29.46 40.22
CA THR A 764 -11.57 30.93 40.30
C THR A 764 -10.37 31.57 39.61
N LEU A 765 -10.60 32.76 39.07
CA LEU A 765 -9.57 33.62 38.48
C LEU A 765 -9.65 34.99 39.14
N LYS A 766 -8.58 35.40 39.85
CA LYS A 766 -8.54 36.67 40.60
C LYS A 766 -9.72 36.86 41.58
N GLY A 767 -10.20 35.76 42.18
CA GLY A 767 -11.30 35.77 43.16
C GLY A 767 -12.70 35.59 42.57
N GLU A 768 -12.87 35.69 41.26
CA GLU A 768 -14.16 35.49 40.58
C GLU A 768 -14.32 34.03 40.08
N PRO A 769 -15.53 33.45 40.11
CA PRO A 769 -15.80 32.13 39.53
C PRO A 769 -15.47 32.07 38.03
N TYR A 770 -14.78 31.00 37.61
CA TYR A 770 -14.40 30.78 36.21
C TYR A 770 -15.06 29.51 35.67
N GLU A 771 -15.97 29.68 34.70
CA GLU A 771 -16.84 28.61 34.19
C GLU A 771 -16.33 27.96 32.89
N ASP A 772 -15.45 28.63 32.13
CA ASP A 772 -14.94 28.19 30.82
C ASP A 772 -13.81 27.16 30.92
N VAL A 773 -13.97 26.13 31.78
CA VAL A 773 -12.97 25.07 31.97
C VAL A 773 -13.33 23.86 31.11
N SER A 774 -12.42 23.46 30.22
CA SER A 774 -12.63 22.30 29.33
C SER A 774 -11.41 21.39 29.27
N LEU A 775 -11.58 20.16 28.75
CA LEU A 775 -10.44 19.26 28.52
C LEU A 775 -9.39 19.84 27.56
N LYS A 776 -9.80 20.73 26.65
CA LYS A 776 -8.91 21.32 25.65
C LYS A 776 -8.07 22.43 26.24
N ASP A 777 -8.66 23.24 27.12
CA ASP A 777 -8.01 24.43 27.66
C ASP A 777 -8.37 24.63 29.14
N ILE A 778 -7.32 24.65 29.97
CA ILE A 778 -7.35 24.98 31.39
C ILE A 778 -6.11 25.82 31.65
N ARG A 779 -6.34 27.08 32.06
CA ARG A 779 -5.25 28.02 32.32
C ARG A 779 -4.50 27.67 33.61
N ASP A 780 -3.19 27.89 33.58
CA ASP A 780 -2.29 27.59 34.71
C ASP A 780 -2.47 28.51 35.92
N ASP A 781 -3.03 29.70 35.72
CA ASP A 781 -3.25 30.73 36.74
C ASP A 781 -4.58 30.59 37.48
N LEU A 782 -5.36 29.55 37.21
CA LEU A 782 -6.60 29.25 37.94
C LEU A 782 -6.30 28.69 39.33
N VAL A 783 -7.12 29.13 40.30
CA VAL A 783 -7.10 28.68 41.70
C VAL A 783 -8.30 27.79 41.97
N LEU A 784 -8.09 26.70 42.70
CA LEU A 784 -9.12 25.75 43.10
C LEU A 784 -9.50 26.02 44.56
N ILE A 785 -10.77 26.38 44.79
CA ILE A 785 -11.31 26.66 46.12
C ILE A 785 -12.35 25.59 46.47
N LYS A 786 -12.19 24.96 47.64
CA LYS A 786 -13.13 23.93 48.11
C LYS A 786 -14.46 24.57 48.48
N GLN A 787 -15.57 24.05 47.95
CA GLN A 787 -16.91 24.56 48.21
C GLN A 787 -17.79 23.49 48.86
N GLU A 788 -18.65 23.90 49.79
CA GLU A 788 -19.70 23.03 50.32
C GLU A 788 -20.82 22.86 49.26
N LEU A 789 -21.03 21.63 48.84
CA LEU A 789 -22.09 21.28 47.89
C LEU A 789 -23.38 20.93 48.62
N ALA A 790 -24.51 21.35 48.05
CA ALA A 790 -25.82 20.94 48.53
C ALA A 790 -26.01 19.41 48.44
N ALA A 791 -26.88 18.88 49.29
CA ALA A 791 -27.24 17.46 49.28
C ALA A 791 -27.92 17.07 47.93
N PRO A 792 -27.74 15.83 47.43
CA PRO A 792 -28.22 15.42 46.10
C PRO A 792 -29.72 15.65 45.86
N GLU A 793 -30.57 15.30 46.82
CA GLU A 793 -32.02 15.49 46.71
C GLU A 793 -32.42 16.97 46.73
N THR A 794 -31.69 17.78 47.49
CA THR A 794 -31.90 19.23 47.59
C THR A 794 -31.51 19.90 46.27
N TRP A 795 -30.39 19.48 45.66
CA TRP A 795 -29.93 19.97 44.36
C TRP A 795 -30.94 19.69 43.24
N GLN A 796 -31.43 18.45 43.14
CA GLN A 796 -32.42 18.09 42.12
C GLN A 796 -33.73 18.88 42.27
N ARG A 797 -34.23 19.03 43.51
CA ARG A 797 -35.40 19.86 43.79
C ARG A 797 -35.19 21.32 43.45
N ALA A 798 -34.03 21.88 43.81
CA ALA A 798 -33.68 23.27 43.51
C ALA A 798 -33.68 23.54 42.00
N LEU A 799 -33.09 22.65 41.19
CA LEU A 799 -33.10 22.76 39.73
C LEU A 799 -34.52 22.65 39.15
N ALA A 800 -35.34 21.73 39.66
CA ALA A 800 -36.73 21.60 39.23
C ALA A 800 -37.55 22.87 39.54
N HIS A 801 -37.35 23.47 40.73
CA HIS A 801 -38.02 24.71 41.12
C HIS A 801 -37.50 25.92 40.32
N ALA A 802 -36.18 26.04 40.14
CA ALA A 802 -35.58 27.11 39.36
C ALA A 802 -36.04 27.07 37.89
N GLY A 803 -36.08 25.89 37.27
CA GLY A 803 -36.61 25.71 35.92
C GLY A 803 -38.11 26.00 35.81
N ALA A 804 -38.92 25.55 36.77
CA ALA A 804 -40.37 25.74 36.72
C ALA A 804 -40.82 27.19 37.00
N VAL A 805 -40.09 27.92 37.84
CA VAL A 805 -40.50 29.25 38.33
C VAL A 805 -39.76 30.39 37.63
N LEU A 806 -38.44 30.24 37.42
CA LEU A 806 -37.59 31.26 36.79
C LEU A 806 -37.24 30.94 35.33
N GLY A 807 -37.51 29.72 34.86
CA GLY A 807 -37.17 29.31 33.49
C GLY A 807 -35.69 29.01 33.26
N LEU A 808 -34.91 28.82 34.33
CA LEU A 808 -33.47 28.56 34.24
C LEU A 808 -33.16 27.10 33.87
N THR A 809 -32.16 26.88 33.02
CA THR A 809 -31.74 25.55 32.57
C THR A 809 -30.26 25.34 32.82
N ILE A 810 -29.94 24.72 33.96
CA ILE A 810 -28.57 24.46 34.40
C ILE A 810 -28.27 22.97 34.35
N HIS A 811 -27.01 22.61 34.11
CA HIS A 811 -26.59 21.22 34.00
C HIS A 811 -26.95 20.44 35.28
N PRO A 812 -27.58 19.26 35.20
CA PRO A 812 -28.06 18.51 36.36
C PRO A 812 -26.95 17.91 37.24
N LEU A 813 -25.68 18.02 36.83
CA LEU A 813 -24.57 17.44 37.59
C LEU A 813 -24.28 18.29 38.81
N ARG A 814 -24.12 17.64 39.96
CA ARG A 814 -23.91 18.30 41.25
C ARG A 814 -22.41 18.61 41.43
N THR A 815 -21.98 19.75 40.90
CA THR A 815 -20.60 20.24 40.94
C THR A 815 -20.54 21.65 41.53
N ALA A 816 -19.36 22.06 42.02
CA ALA A 816 -19.16 23.38 42.59
C ALA A 816 -19.39 24.50 41.55
N ASN A 817 -18.88 24.31 40.34
CA ASN A 817 -19.10 25.23 39.22
C ASN A 817 -20.60 25.37 38.86
N ASN A 818 -21.35 24.26 38.78
CA ASN A 818 -22.77 24.32 38.45
C ASN A 818 -23.59 24.99 39.57
N GLN A 819 -23.18 24.83 40.83
CA GLN A 819 -23.80 25.52 41.97
C GLN A 819 -23.54 27.03 41.91
N ASN A 820 -22.33 27.46 41.53
CA ASN A 820 -22.01 28.88 41.32
C ASN A 820 -22.79 29.48 40.15
N ALA A 821 -22.91 28.75 39.02
CA ALA A 821 -23.71 29.15 37.87
C ALA A 821 -25.19 29.34 38.25
N LEU A 822 -25.76 28.41 39.04
CA LEU A 822 -27.11 28.53 39.57
C LEU A 822 -27.28 29.76 40.45
N GLN A 823 -26.34 30.01 41.36
CA GLN A 823 -26.38 31.21 42.19
C GLN A 823 -26.36 32.49 41.32
N LYS A 824 -25.47 32.57 40.33
CA LYS A 824 -25.34 33.73 39.45
C LYS A 824 -26.61 34.01 38.66
N GLU A 825 -27.17 32.99 38.00
CA GLU A 825 -28.39 33.13 37.20
C GLU A 825 -29.62 33.46 38.06
N VAL A 826 -29.75 32.84 39.24
CA VAL A 826 -30.86 33.09 40.16
C VAL A 826 -30.80 34.51 40.70
N LEU A 827 -29.63 34.98 41.14
CA LEU A 827 -29.49 36.34 41.67
C LEU A 827 -29.72 37.41 40.58
N ALA A 828 -29.38 37.11 39.32
CA ALA A 828 -29.70 37.99 38.19
C ALA A 828 -31.22 38.11 37.94
N GLU A 829 -31.95 36.99 37.98
CA GLU A 829 -33.43 37.02 37.87
C GLU A 829 -34.09 37.68 39.09
N VAL A 830 -33.57 37.45 40.31
CA VAL A 830 -34.05 38.14 41.52
C VAL A 830 -33.88 39.66 41.37
N GLY A 831 -32.71 40.13 40.93
CA GLY A 831 -32.45 41.55 40.69
C GLY A 831 -33.38 42.18 39.65
N THR A 832 -33.79 41.39 38.64
CA THR A 832 -34.66 41.86 37.54
C THR A 832 -36.13 41.88 37.94
N ARG A 833 -36.62 40.84 38.63
CA ARG A 833 -38.06 40.59 38.82
C ARG A 833 -38.64 41.09 40.15
N LEU A 834 -37.80 41.30 41.16
CA LEU A 834 -38.26 41.58 42.53
C LEU A 834 -39.05 42.90 42.64
N ALA A 835 -38.61 43.95 41.93
CA ALA A 835 -39.30 45.24 41.94
C ALA A 835 -40.69 45.15 41.31
N ASP A 836 -40.81 44.47 40.15
CA ASP A 836 -42.08 44.28 39.46
C ASP A 836 -43.07 43.44 40.29
N CYS A 837 -42.59 42.41 40.99
CA CYS A 837 -43.43 41.61 41.88
C CYS A 837 -43.97 42.44 43.07
N ARG A 838 -43.15 43.35 43.62
CA ARG A 838 -43.59 44.28 44.69
C ARG A 838 -44.65 45.26 44.19
N ALA A 839 -44.49 45.79 42.97
CA ALA A 839 -45.49 46.65 42.35
C ALA A 839 -46.81 45.89 42.14
N LEU A 840 -46.76 44.69 41.58
CA LEU A 840 -47.95 43.84 41.40
C LEU A 840 -48.69 43.56 42.72
N GLU A 841 -47.96 43.20 43.78
CA GLU A 841 -48.58 42.95 45.09
C GLU A 841 -49.28 44.21 45.63
N ALA A 842 -48.63 45.37 45.53
CA ALA A 842 -49.20 46.64 45.96
C ALA A 842 -50.47 47.01 45.16
N ASP A 843 -50.40 46.92 43.83
CA ASP A 843 -51.51 47.25 42.93
C ASP A 843 -52.71 46.33 43.15
N LEU A 844 -52.48 45.02 43.31
CA LEU A 844 -53.54 44.06 43.61
C LEU A 844 -54.22 44.35 44.94
N ARG A 845 -53.45 44.64 46.00
CA ARG A 845 -54.01 44.99 47.32
C ARG A 845 -54.82 46.28 47.25
N GLN A 846 -54.31 47.29 46.56
CA GLN A 846 -55.01 48.56 46.38
C GLN A 846 -56.33 48.35 45.64
N GLN A 847 -56.32 47.61 44.53
CA GLN A 847 -57.51 47.40 43.71
C GLN A 847 -58.54 46.49 44.38
N LEU A 848 -58.14 45.40 45.04
CA LEU A 848 -59.06 44.56 45.81
C LEU A 848 -59.75 45.35 46.92
N THR A 849 -59.02 46.24 47.61
CA THR A 849 -59.56 47.11 48.66
C THR A 849 -60.53 48.14 48.08
N ALA A 850 -60.17 48.80 46.96
CA ALA A 850 -61.02 49.78 46.30
C ALA A 850 -62.36 49.18 45.82
N LEU A 851 -62.37 47.90 45.46
CA LEU A 851 -63.57 47.18 45.01
C LEU A 851 -64.35 46.48 46.14
N GLY A 852 -63.89 46.58 47.39
CA GLY A 852 -64.51 45.90 48.54
C GLY A 852 -64.46 44.38 48.48
N LEU A 853 -63.50 43.82 47.74
CA LEU A 853 -63.29 42.37 47.61
C LEU A 853 -62.39 41.86 48.75
N PRO A 854 -62.55 40.61 49.21
CA PRO A 854 -61.68 40.05 50.23
C PRO A 854 -60.24 39.95 49.70
N LEU A 855 -59.26 40.21 50.58
CA LEU A 855 -57.82 39.99 50.30
C LEU A 855 -57.47 38.49 50.32
N GLN A 856 -58.27 37.69 49.62
CA GLN A 856 -58.15 36.24 49.51
C GLN A 856 -58.33 35.86 48.04
N GLY A 857 -57.37 35.11 47.48
CA GLY A 857 -57.37 34.70 46.09
C GLY A 857 -56.00 34.17 45.67
N GLY A 858 -55.98 33.25 44.69
CA GLY A 858 -54.75 32.61 44.21
C GLY A 858 -53.75 33.61 43.65
N ARG A 859 -54.24 34.66 42.97
CA ARG A 859 -53.40 35.71 42.38
C ARG A 859 -52.65 36.55 43.42
N LEU A 860 -53.35 37.05 44.45
CA LEU A 860 -52.71 37.82 45.52
C LEU A 860 -51.77 36.93 46.34
N ALA A 861 -52.19 35.70 46.64
CA ALA A 861 -51.38 34.75 47.39
C ALA A 861 -50.07 34.38 46.65
N ASN A 862 -50.13 34.18 45.32
CA ASN A 862 -48.95 33.93 44.50
C ASN A 862 -48.06 35.18 44.37
N ALA A 863 -48.61 36.39 44.26
CA ALA A 863 -47.84 37.64 44.26
C ALA A 863 -47.11 37.87 45.59
N THR A 864 -47.78 37.66 46.73
CA THR A 864 -47.16 37.74 48.05
C THR A 864 -46.08 36.68 48.25
N LEU A 865 -46.34 35.42 47.83
CA LEU A 865 -45.34 34.36 47.90
C LEU A 865 -44.12 34.67 47.02
N ALA A 866 -44.32 35.24 45.82
CA ALA A 866 -43.23 35.64 44.93
C ALA A 866 -42.32 36.69 45.58
N VAL A 867 -42.88 37.74 46.19
CA VAL A 867 -42.10 38.79 46.88
C VAL A 867 -41.34 38.22 48.08
N GLN A 868 -42.00 37.38 48.89
CA GLN A 868 -41.38 36.73 50.05
C GLN A 868 -40.21 35.83 49.62
N TRP A 869 -40.43 34.99 48.60
CA TRP A 869 -39.43 34.04 48.13
C TRP A 869 -38.25 34.73 47.45
N LEU A 870 -38.48 35.67 46.53
CA LEU A 870 -37.40 36.41 45.85
C LEU A 870 -36.60 37.26 46.83
N SER A 871 -37.24 37.88 47.83
CA SER A 871 -36.53 38.62 48.89
C SER A 871 -35.71 37.70 49.80
N ALA A 872 -36.20 36.48 50.06
CA ALA A 872 -35.48 35.49 50.85
C ALA A 872 -34.27 34.89 50.12
N LEU A 873 -34.28 34.86 48.77
CA LEU A 873 -33.15 34.39 47.97
C LEU A 873 -32.00 35.42 47.85
N GLN A 874 -32.32 36.72 47.94
CA GLN A 874 -31.36 37.80 47.74
C GLN A 874 -30.09 37.73 48.62
N PRO A 875 -30.14 37.38 49.92
CA PRO A 875 -28.95 37.28 50.76
C PRO A 875 -28.31 35.87 50.80
N CYS A 876 -28.83 34.89 50.05
CA CYS A 876 -28.34 33.52 50.12
C CYS A 876 -27.20 33.26 49.12
N GLU A 877 -26.22 32.45 49.53
CA GLU A 877 -25.10 32.04 48.68
C GLU A 877 -24.85 30.52 48.79
N GLY A 878 -24.24 29.93 47.77
CA GLY A 878 -23.81 28.54 47.72
C GLY A 878 -24.91 27.54 48.10
N ALA A 879 -24.60 26.62 49.01
CA ALA A 879 -25.52 25.58 49.45
C ALA A 879 -26.77 26.13 50.15
N ALA A 880 -26.69 27.29 50.80
CA ALA A 880 -27.84 27.93 51.44
C ALA A 880 -28.86 28.43 50.40
N LEU A 881 -28.40 28.96 49.27
CA LEU A 881 -29.26 29.34 48.15
C LEU A 881 -29.96 28.13 47.54
N VAL A 882 -29.24 27.03 47.34
CA VAL A 882 -29.84 25.77 46.84
C VAL A 882 -30.90 25.24 47.81
N ALA A 883 -30.64 25.30 49.13
CA ALA A 883 -31.62 24.91 50.14
C ALA A 883 -32.87 25.81 50.11
N ALA A 884 -32.70 27.12 49.96
CA ALA A 884 -33.80 28.08 49.87
C ALA A 884 -34.66 27.86 48.60
N LEU A 885 -34.04 27.54 47.45
CA LEU A 885 -34.74 27.15 46.23
C LEU A 885 -35.55 25.84 46.43
N ALA A 886 -34.92 24.82 47.02
CA ALA A 886 -35.55 23.52 47.25
C ALA A 886 -36.69 23.56 48.30
N ALA A 887 -36.67 24.52 49.21
CA ALA A 887 -37.67 24.70 50.27
C ALA A 887 -38.97 25.40 49.80
N LEU A 888 -39.02 25.88 48.55
CA LEU A 888 -40.20 26.56 48.00
C LEU A 888 -41.44 25.65 48.05
N LYS A 889 -42.52 26.17 48.66
CA LYS A 889 -43.84 25.55 48.68
C LYS A 889 -44.82 26.42 47.90
N PRO A 890 -45.30 25.98 46.72
CA PRO A 890 -46.24 26.77 45.92
C PRO A 890 -47.62 26.85 46.61
N VAL A 891 -48.35 27.95 46.40
CA VAL A 891 -49.73 28.10 46.88
C VAL A 891 -50.67 27.16 46.12
N THR A 892 -50.57 27.15 44.79
CA THR A 892 -51.38 26.28 43.91
C THR A 892 -50.50 25.36 43.07
N SER A 893 -49.59 25.91 42.28
CA SER A 893 -48.56 25.15 41.54
C SER A 893 -47.32 26.01 41.28
N LEU A 894 -46.18 25.37 41.00
CA LEU A 894 -44.95 26.08 40.62
C LEU A 894 -45.13 26.90 39.33
N GLN A 895 -45.92 26.37 38.38
CA GLN A 895 -46.22 27.07 37.12
C GLN A 895 -47.08 28.32 37.35
N ALA A 896 -48.02 28.29 38.31
CA ALA A 896 -48.82 29.45 38.65
C ALA A 896 -47.98 30.55 39.29
N LEU A 897 -47.04 30.19 40.17
CA LEU A 897 -46.08 31.13 40.77
C LEU A 897 -45.14 31.72 39.70
N GLY A 898 -44.56 30.87 38.84
CA GLY A 898 -43.71 31.31 37.74
C GLY A 898 -44.44 32.24 36.76
N ARG A 899 -45.69 31.90 36.41
CA ARG A 899 -46.54 32.76 35.59
C ARG A 899 -46.76 34.12 36.26
N SER A 900 -47.07 34.15 37.56
CA SER A 900 -47.27 35.38 38.33
C SER A 900 -46.02 36.28 38.32
N ILE A 901 -44.82 35.71 38.45
CA ILE A 901 -43.54 36.44 38.42
C ILE A 901 -43.28 37.03 37.02
N ILE A 902 -43.43 36.21 35.97
CA ILE A 902 -43.13 36.62 34.59
C ILE A 902 -44.13 37.69 34.10
N SER A 903 -45.41 37.55 34.45
CA SER A 903 -46.46 38.47 34.00
C SER A 903 -46.62 39.71 34.89
N ALA A 904 -45.88 39.81 36.00
CA ALA A 904 -46.02 40.88 36.98
C ALA A 904 -46.11 42.30 36.39
N PRO A 905 -45.19 42.73 35.50
CA PRO A 905 -45.28 44.08 34.92
C PRO A 905 -46.51 44.24 34.01
N ARG A 906 -46.87 43.21 33.23
CA ARG A 906 -48.05 43.27 32.35
C ARG A 906 -49.35 43.38 33.16
N VAL A 907 -49.45 42.64 34.26
CA VAL A 907 -50.66 42.61 35.10
C VAL A 907 -50.75 43.90 35.93
N SER A 908 -49.65 44.37 36.50
CA SER A 908 -49.57 45.67 37.19
C SER A 908 -49.98 46.82 36.27
N ASN A 909 -49.40 46.91 35.06
CA ASN A 909 -49.81 47.92 34.06
C ASN A 909 -51.28 47.76 33.65
N ALA A 910 -51.77 46.53 33.45
CA ALA A 910 -53.17 46.30 33.13
C ALA A 910 -54.13 46.71 34.26
N LEU A 911 -53.69 46.68 35.52
CA LEU A 911 -54.47 47.21 36.65
C LEU A 911 -54.43 48.74 36.70
N ALA A 912 -53.27 49.34 36.43
CA ALA A 912 -53.06 50.78 36.46
C ALA A 912 -53.76 51.50 35.28
N ASP A 913 -53.64 50.98 34.06
CA ASP A 913 -54.12 51.61 32.82
C ASP A 913 -55.61 51.32 32.53
N ASN A 914 -56.26 50.48 33.33
CA ASN A 914 -57.65 50.10 33.12
C ASN A 914 -58.61 51.24 33.50
N ASN A 915 -59.61 51.51 32.65
CA ASN A 915 -60.67 52.48 32.94
C ASN A 915 -61.69 51.89 33.94
N TRP A 916 -61.37 51.98 35.24
CA TRP A 916 -62.21 51.45 36.31
C TRP A 916 -63.53 52.22 36.48
N GLU A 917 -63.56 53.52 36.19
CA GLU A 917 -64.77 54.35 36.25
C GLU A 917 -65.84 53.85 35.27
N LEU A 918 -65.42 53.49 34.04
CA LEU A 918 -66.31 52.91 33.03
C LEU A 918 -66.94 51.59 33.50
N LEU A 919 -66.15 50.72 34.14
CA LEU A 919 -66.66 49.44 34.65
C LEU A 919 -67.60 49.65 35.83
N GLN A 920 -67.25 50.56 36.75
CA GLN A 920 -68.07 50.92 37.91
C GLN A 920 -69.43 51.49 37.51
N ALA A 921 -69.49 52.33 36.48
CA ALA A 921 -70.73 52.94 36.00
C ALA A 921 -71.76 51.92 35.47
N VAL A 922 -71.32 50.76 34.98
CA VAL A 922 -72.21 49.74 34.39
C VAL A 922 -72.59 48.64 35.39
N TRP A 923 -71.87 48.51 36.51
CA TRP A 923 -72.03 47.39 37.45
C TRP A 923 -73.39 47.29 38.14
N ASP A 924 -74.13 48.39 38.27
CA ASP A 924 -75.41 48.43 38.99
C ASP A 924 -76.63 48.26 38.07
N HIS A 925 -76.43 47.95 36.77
CA HIS A 925 -77.50 47.88 35.77
C HIS A 925 -77.46 46.60 34.93
N GLY A 926 -78.59 45.87 34.85
CA GLY A 926 -78.83 44.78 33.91
C GLY A 926 -77.72 43.72 33.84
N ASP A 927 -77.23 43.45 32.63
CA ASP A 927 -76.14 42.49 32.34
C ASP A 927 -74.79 42.90 33.00
N GLY A 928 -74.66 44.12 33.53
CA GLY A 928 -73.45 44.62 34.20
C GLY A 928 -73.09 43.88 35.51
N VAL A 929 -74.05 43.23 36.15
CA VAL A 929 -73.81 42.35 37.32
C VAL A 929 -72.97 41.13 36.92
N GLN A 930 -73.12 40.63 35.68
CA GLN A 930 -72.32 39.51 35.18
C GLN A 930 -70.88 39.94 34.91
N ILE A 931 -70.67 41.15 34.37
CA ILE A 931 -69.34 41.75 34.16
C ILE A 931 -68.63 41.94 35.51
N LYS A 932 -69.34 42.45 36.54
CA LYS A 932 -68.79 42.59 37.91
C LYS A 932 -68.31 41.24 38.46
N ARG A 933 -69.11 40.19 38.29
CA ARG A 933 -68.75 38.83 38.72
C ARG A 933 -67.54 38.28 37.96
N ALA A 934 -67.48 38.47 36.64
CA ALA A 934 -66.37 38.01 35.80
C ALA A 934 -65.05 38.71 36.15
N VAL A 935 -65.06 40.03 36.34
CA VAL A 935 -63.87 40.81 36.76
C VAL A 935 -63.43 40.43 38.17
N SER A 936 -64.37 40.28 39.12
CA SER A 936 -64.07 39.84 40.48
C SER A 936 -63.50 38.42 40.53
N ALA A 937 -64.00 37.51 39.69
CA ALA A 937 -63.46 36.17 39.53
C ALA A 937 -62.06 36.19 38.89
N ALA A 938 -61.81 37.05 37.90
CA ALA A 938 -60.50 37.19 37.26
C ALA A 938 -59.44 37.77 38.22
N LEU A 939 -59.82 38.71 39.09
CA LEU A 939 -58.93 39.29 40.11
C LEU A 939 -58.55 38.29 41.21
N THR A 940 -59.39 37.30 41.48
CA THR A 940 -59.15 36.28 42.51
C THR A 940 -58.53 35.00 41.97
N ALA A 941 -58.80 34.65 40.71
CA ALA A 941 -58.23 33.48 40.03
C ALA A 941 -56.74 33.67 39.66
N ASP A 942 -55.98 32.58 39.68
CA ASP A 942 -54.58 32.54 39.26
C ASP A 942 -54.40 33.05 37.82
N GLU A 943 -53.31 33.77 37.56
CA GLU A 943 -52.99 34.27 36.22
C GLU A 943 -52.73 33.15 35.19
N LEU A 944 -52.41 31.94 35.67
CA LEU A 944 -52.32 30.75 34.83
C LEU A 944 -53.70 30.27 34.34
N VAL A 945 -54.75 30.48 35.13
CA VAL A 945 -56.12 30.05 34.83
C VAL A 945 -56.87 31.12 34.04
N THR A 946 -56.76 32.38 34.48
CA THR A 946 -57.44 33.52 33.86
C THR A 946 -56.45 34.65 33.66
N THR A 947 -56.22 35.05 32.41
CA THR A 947 -55.35 36.19 32.10
C THR A 947 -56.08 37.50 32.41
N LEU A 948 -55.64 38.23 33.45
CA LEU A 948 -56.38 39.39 33.93
C LEU A 948 -56.44 40.52 32.90
N ALA A 949 -55.34 40.74 32.17
CA ALA A 949 -55.31 41.77 31.13
C ALA A 949 -56.35 41.53 30.03
N ASP A 950 -56.62 40.27 29.68
CA ASP A 950 -57.60 39.95 28.63
C ASP A 950 -59.02 39.99 29.19
N ALA A 951 -59.22 39.52 30.43
CA ALA A 951 -60.49 39.62 31.13
C ALA A 951 -60.94 41.09 31.32
N LEU A 952 -60.01 42.00 31.68
CA LEU A 952 -60.29 43.44 31.80
C LEU A 952 -60.62 44.07 30.44
N LYS A 953 -59.88 43.73 29.38
CA LYS A 953 -60.19 44.19 28.01
C LYS A 953 -61.56 43.72 27.53
N GLN A 954 -61.92 42.48 27.81
CA GLN A 954 -63.24 41.94 27.47
C GLN A 954 -64.33 42.66 28.26
N ALA A 955 -64.14 42.86 29.57
CA ALA A 955 -65.07 43.59 30.42
C ALA A 955 -65.29 45.04 29.93
N GLN A 956 -64.23 45.74 29.49
CA GLN A 956 -64.35 47.08 28.92
C GLN A 956 -65.16 47.10 27.61
N ARG A 957 -64.95 46.11 26.73
CA ARG A 957 -65.71 45.99 25.47
C ARG A 957 -67.18 45.72 25.74
N GLU A 958 -67.48 44.83 26.67
CA GLU A 958 -68.85 44.50 27.07
C GLU A 958 -69.54 45.69 27.77
N ALA A 959 -68.84 46.41 28.65
CA ALA A 959 -69.34 47.63 29.29
C ALA A 959 -69.64 48.74 28.27
N THR A 960 -68.72 48.97 27.31
CA THR A 960 -68.95 49.94 26.22
C THR A 960 -70.16 49.56 25.38
N ARG A 961 -70.34 48.27 25.06
CA ARG A 961 -71.48 47.77 24.29
C ARG A 961 -72.80 47.94 25.05
N LEU A 962 -72.80 47.80 26.38
CA LEU A 962 -73.98 48.03 27.21
C LEU A 962 -74.40 49.49 27.23
N ILE A 963 -73.44 50.42 27.29
CA ILE A 963 -73.71 51.86 27.23
C ILE A 963 -74.24 52.28 25.85
N GLN A 964 -73.82 51.61 24.77
CA GLN A 964 -74.24 51.91 23.39
C GLN A 964 -75.58 51.27 22.97
N ARG A 965 -76.26 50.52 23.85
CA ARG A 965 -77.52 49.82 23.51
C ARG A 965 -78.72 50.79 23.58
N PRO A 966 -79.49 51.04 22.51
CA PRO A 966 -80.68 51.89 22.56
C PRO A 966 -81.86 51.16 23.25
N PRO A 967 -82.81 51.89 23.88
CA PRO A 967 -83.91 51.29 24.63
C PRO A 967 -84.90 50.54 23.72
N VAL A 968 -85.28 49.33 24.12
CA VAL A 968 -86.26 48.46 23.43
C VAL A 968 -87.69 48.96 23.71
N ALA A 969 -88.50 49.18 22.66
CA ALA A 969 -89.93 49.49 22.75
C ALA A 969 -90.78 48.22 23.03
N PRO A 970 -91.93 48.34 23.72
CA PRO A 970 -92.66 47.18 24.26
C PRO A 970 -93.51 46.45 23.20
N PRO A 971 -93.70 45.12 23.31
CA PRO A 971 -94.67 44.38 22.49
C PRO A 971 -96.12 44.51 23.04
N PRO A 972 -97.17 44.45 22.19
CA PRO A 972 -98.57 44.54 22.61
C PRO A 972 -99.11 43.25 23.30
N PRO A 973 -100.19 43.34 24.12
CA PRO A 973 -100.71 42.26 24.97
C PRO A 973 -101.73 41.32 24.26
N PRO A 974 -102.11 40.18 24.88
CA PRO A 974 -102.45 38.90 24.22
C PRO A 974 -103.97 38.58 24.16
N PRO A 975 -104.42 37.55 23.42
CA PRO A 975 -105.71 36.89 23.66
C PRO A 975 -105.60 35.68 24.62
N ILE A 976 -106.68 35.45 25.38
CA ILE A 976 -106.83 34.59 26.57
C ILE A 976 -107.40 33.19 26.22
N SER A 977 -106.99 32.19 27.02
CA SER A 977 -107.12 30.71 27.00
C SER A 977 -108.53 30.06 26.96
N PRO A 978 -108.65 28.72 26.70
CA PRO A 978 -108.91 27.77 27.81
C PRO A 978 -108.19 26.37 27.71
N PRO A 979 -108.21 25.54 28.78
CA PRO A 979 -107.43 24.29 28.99
C PRO A 979 -108.27 23.02 28.68
N PRO A 980 -107.85 21.75 28.96
CA PRO A 980 -106.55 21.05 28.96
C PRO A 980 -106.49 19.80 28.02
N GLY A 981 -105.28 19.36 27.66
CA GLY A 981 -104.93 17.98 27.22
C GLY A 981 -104.76 17.73 25.71
N PRO A 982 -104.16 16.59 25.30
CA PRO A 982 -102.94 15.93 25.74
C PRO A 982 -101.76 16.21 24.76
N SER A 983 -100.53 16.06 25.24
CA SER A 983 -99.29 16.26 24.47
C SER A 983 -99.21 15.38 23.22
N PRO A 984 -98.82 15.93 22.06
CA PRO A 984 -98.10 15.21 21.04
C PRO A 984 -96.63 15.66 21.05
N ASP A 985 -95.78 14.84 21.67
CA ASP A 985 -94.41 14.67 21.16
C ASP A 985 -94.53 13.90 19.83
N PRO A 986 -93.61 14.03 18.83
CA PRO A 986 -92.17 14.08 19.09
C PRO A 986 -91.28 14.84 18.06
N THR A 987 -89.97 14.89 18.38
CA THR A 987 -88.79 14.92 17.48
C THR A 987 -88.45 16.24 16.76
N ALA A 988 -87.20 16.72 16.75
CA ALA A 988 -85.98 15.98 16.48
C ALA A 988 -84.99 15.96 17.67
N LYS A 989 -85.05 14.90 18.46
CA LYS A 989 -83.85 14.42 19.16
C LYS A 989 -82.93 13.84 18.09
N GLN A 990 -81.69 14.31 17.97
CA GLN A 990 -80.65 13.56 17.28
C GLN A 990 -80.62 12.17 17.90
N LEU A 991 -81.03 11.16 17.13
CA LEU A 991 -80.98 9.78 17.55
C LEU A 991 -79.50 9.36 17.51
N VAL A 992 -78.86 9.26 18.67
CA VAL A 992 -77.50 8.71 18.76
C VAL A 992 -77.58 7.22 18.43
N LEU A 993 -77.16 6.86 17.22
CA LEU A 993 -77.22 5.47 16.73
C LEU A 993 -76.30 4.53 17.54
N LYS A 994 -75.12 5.01 17.94
CA LYS A 994 -74.15 4.32 18.80
C LYS A 994 -73.13 5.34 19.32
N GLN A 995 -72.68 5.22 20.58
CA GLN A 995 -71.64 6.07 21.16
C GLN A 995 -70.67 5.20 21.98
N ASP A 996 -69.40 5.20 21.60
CA ASP A 996 -68.30 4.48 22.27
C ASP A 996 -67.02 5.36 22.26
N ASP A 997 -66.15 5.21 23.26
CA ASP A 997 -64.83 5.87 23.34
C ASP A 997 -63.73 4.81 23.47
N HIS A 998 -62.76 4.83 22.55
CA HIS A 998 -61.66 3.87 22.50
C HIS A 998 -60.31 4.59 22.41
N GLN A 999 -59.42 4.30 23.35
CA GLN A 999 -58.06 4.87 23.40
C GLN A 999 -56.99 3.76 23.35
N GLY A 1000 -55.83 4.06 22.76
CA GLY A 1000 -54.71 3.11 22.70
C GLY A 1000 -54.87 1.94 21.71
N LEU A 1001 -55.75 2.08 20.71
CA LEU A 1001 -56.00 1.02 19.72
C LEU A 1001 -54.78 0.77 18.82
N LYS A 1002 -54.41 -0.50 18.63
CA LYS A 1002 -53.42 -0.91 17.62
C LYS A 1002 -54.03 -0.84 16.21
N ALA A 1003 -53.19 -0.70 15.19
CA ALA A 1003 -53.63 -0.42 13.82
C ALA A 1003 -54.73 -1.37 13.27
N ALA A 1004 -54.66 -2.66 13.57
CA ALA A 1004 -55.67 -3.63 13.13
C ALA A 1004 -57.03 -3.44 13.83
N GLN A 1005 -57.02 -3.12 15.13
CA GLN A 1005 -58.23 -2.88 15.93
C GLN A 1005 -58.89 -1.54 15.57
N ALA A 1006 -58.07 -0.51 15.31
CA ALA A 1006 -58.56 0.78 14.82
C ALA A 1006 -59.29 0.64 13.47
N ARG A 1007 -58.77 -0.19 12.55
CA ARG A 1007 -59.44 -0.48 11.27
C ARG A 1007 -60.78 -1.19 11.45
N GLN A 1008 -60.87 -2.09 12.42
CA GLN A 1008 -62.12 -2.81 12.71
C GLN A 1008 -63.20 -1.86 13.27
N VAL A 1009 -62.84 -0.98 14.20
CA VAL A 1009 -63.75 0.05 14.74
C VAL A 1009 -64.22 0.99 13.63
N LEU A 1010 -63.33 1.42 12.74
CA LEU A 1010 -63.71 2.25 11.59
C LEU A 1010 -64.63 1.51 10.61
N HIS A 1011 -64.46 0.20 10.43
CA HIS A 1011 -65.33 -0.60 9.59
C HIS A 1011 -66.73 -0.78 10.21
N GLU A 1012 -66.81 -0.95 11.53
CA GLU A 1012 -68.09 -0.94 12.25
C GLU A 1012 -68.78 0.42 12.11
N ILE A 1013 -68.08 1.53 12.31
CA ILE A 1013 -68.65 2.87 12.15
C ILE A 1013 -69.17 3.07 10.72
N ALA A 1014 -68.42 2.61 9.71
CA ALA A 1014 -68.84 2.69 8.31
C ALA A 1014 -70.18 1.99 8.03
N SER A 1015 -70.45 0.85 8.69
CA SER A 1015 -71.74 0.14 8.53
C SER A 1015 -72.96 0.91 9.07
N HIS A 1016 -72.73 1.98 9.84
CA HIS A 1016 -73.79 2.84 10.40
C HIS A 1016 -73.95 4.18 9.64
N LEU A 1017 -73.14 4.45 8.62
CA LEU A 1017 -73.15 5.70 7.84
C LEU A 1017 -73.99 5.57 6.56
N ASN A 1018 -75.28 5.89 6.65
CA ASN A 1018 -76.20 6.02 5.50
C ASN A 1018 -76.52 7.50 5.21
N GLU A 1019 -77.13 7.81 4.05
CA GLU A 1019 -77.53 9.18 3.69
C GLU A 1019 -78.40 9.83 4.77
N GLY A 1020 -77.96 10.99 5.28
CA GLY A 1020 -78.63 11.76 6.34
C GLY A 1020 -78.04 11.59 7.75
N VAL A 1021 -77.00 10.78 7.95
CA VAL A 1021 -76.30 10.60 9.25
C VAL A 1021 -75.06 11.49 9.36
N THR A 1022 -74.91 12.19 10.48
CA THR A 1022 -73.73 13.03 10.79
C THR A 1022 -72.84 12.34 11.83
N LEU A 1023 -71.54 12.19 11.52
CA LEU A 1023 -70.56 11.52 12.38
C LEU A 1023 -69.55 12.52 12.94
N ASP A 1024 -69.40 12.57 14.27
CA ASP A 1024 -68.35 13.32 14.96
C ASP A 1024 -67.26 12.38 15.50
N ILE A 1025 -66.03 12.49 14.97
CA ILE A 1025 -64.85 11.72 15.42
C ILE A 1025 -63.71 12.68 15.78
N ARG A 1026 -63.06 12.45 16.93
CA ARG A 1026 -61.73 12.99 17.25
C ARG A 1026 -60.71 11.86 17.27
N TYR A 1027 -59.61 12.00 16.55
CA TYR A 1027 -58.54 11.00 16.53
C TYR A 1027 -57.15 11.63 16.68
N LYS A 1028 -56.21 10.85 17.23
CA LYS A 1028 -54.79 11.20 17.34
C LYS A 1028 -53.94 9.97 17.02
N VAL A 1029 -53.19 9.99 15.92
CA VAL A 1029 -52.26 8.91 15.55
C VAL A 1029 -50.89 9.23 16.11
N MET A 1030 -50.35 8.35 16.94
CA MET A 1030 -49.01 8.48 17.50
C MET A 1030 -48.16 7.30 17.04
N ARG A 1031 -46.98 7.59 16.49
CA ARG A 1031 -45.95 6.60 16.17
C ARG A 1031 -44.83 6.81 17.17
N HIS A 1032 -44.63 5.85 18.07
CA HIS A 1032 -43.44 5.85 18.91
C HIS A 1032 -42.23 5.41 18.06
N PRO A 1033 -41.06 6.05 18.22
CA PRO A 1033 -39.83 5.67 17.52
C PRO A 1033 -39.38 4.24 17.86
#